data_AF-A0A6P6G285-F1
#
_entry.id   AF-A0A6P6G285-F1
#
_cell.length_a   1.000
_cell.length_b   1.000
_cell.length_c   1.000
_cell.angle_alpha   90.00
_cell.angle_beta   90.00
_cell.angle_gamma   90.00
#
_symmetry.space_group_name_H-M   'P 1'
#
loop_
_entity.id
_entity.type
_entity.pdbx_description
1 polymer ?
#
loop_
_entity_poly.entity_id
_entity_poly.type
_entity_poly.pdbx_seq_one_letter_code
_entity_poly.pdbx_strand_id
1 'polypeptide(L)'
;MVPVNWTNGTLEHLNLSSKLTYSDVDKLSISNIPIGSRRFWTHIVMAYAFTFWTCYVLKREYEIVATMRLHFLASERRRPDQFTVLVQNVPPDPDESVSELVEHFFLVNHPEHYLTNQVVYNANKLSNLVHEKKKKQNWLDFYQLRYSRKPSARPFVKTGFLGLWGRRVDAIDFYTSEIERLSEEISIEREKIASNPKSIMPVAFVSFKTRWGAAVCAQTQQSRNPTIWLTEWAPEPRDVYWDNLAIPYVSLTIRRLIIAVAFFFLTFFFMIPIAFVQSLANIEGIEKAVPFLEPVIELKFIKSIIQGFLPGIALKIFLIFLPSILMLMSKFEGFNSISALERRSASRYYIFQFINVFLGSIITGTAFQQLDNFIHQSANDIPKTIGVSIPMKATFFITYIMVDGWAGIAGEILRLKPLIIYHLKNFFLVKTEKDREEAMDPGTLGFNTGEPQIQLYFLLGLVYSVVTPILLPFIIVFFALAYVVYRHQIINVYNQEYESAAAFWPDIHGRIVTALVVSQLLLMGLLSTKNAAQSTPLLITLPVLTIFFHRFCKGRYEPAFLRYPLQEAMMKDTLERAREPNLNLKGFLQNAYIHPVFKGEDEDDNDVAMEEPMQEQVLVQTKRQSRRNTPLPSKHSGSTSPSKSRVVRD
;
A
#
# COMPACT_ATOMS: atom_id res chain seq x y z
N MET A 1 -25.92 -24.75 -4.48
CA MET A 1 -26.25 -23.99 -5.71
C MET A 1 -25.86 -24.74 -6.98
N VAL A 2 -24.64 -25.31 -7.10
CA VAL A 2 -24.22 -26.02 -8.32
C VAL A 2 -25.21 -27.10 -8.81
N PRO A 3 -25.72 -28.03 -7.97
CA PRO A 3 -26.73 -29.00 -8.42
C PRO A 3 -28.06 -28.36 -8.84
N VAL A 4 -28.43 -27.23 -8.23
CA VAL A 4 -29.66 -26.48 -8.55
C VAL A 4 -29.57 -25.83 -9.93
N ASN A 5 -28.38 -25.37 -10.30
CA ASN A 5 -28.09 -24.75 -11.59
C ASN A 5 -27.93 -25.79 -12.71
N TRP A 6 -27.26 -26.91 -12.42
CA TRP A 6 -26.96 -27.95 -13.40
C TRP A 6 -28.19 -28.75 -13.86
N THR A 7 -29.15 -28.98 -12.96
CA THR A 7 -30.35 -29.82 -13.21
C THR A 7 -31.40 -29.15 -14.10
N ASN A 8 -31.00 -28.25 -15.00
CA ASN A 8 -31.89 -27.53 -15.89
C ASN A 8 -31.25 -27.34 -17.27
N GLY A 9 -32.07 -27.32 -18.33
CA GLY A 9 -31.62 -27.24 -19.72
C GLY A 9 -31.93 -25.90 -20.40
N THR A 10 -32.15 -24.81 -19.65
CA THR A 10 -32.66 -23.56 -20.24
C THR A 10 -31.71 -22.96 -21.27
N LEU A 11 -30.41 -23.00 -21.01
CA LEU A 11 -29.40 -22.51 -21.96
C LEU A 11 -29.35 -23.38 -23.23
N GLU A 12 -29.56 -24.70 -23.09
CA GLU A 12 -29.59 -25.63 -24.23
C GLU A 12 -30.81 -25.39 -25.12
N HIS A 13 -31.97 -25.09 -24.52
CA HIS A 13 -33.16 -24.68 -25.26
C HIS A 13 -33.02 -23.31 -25.93
N LEU A 14 -32.33 -22.35 -25.30
CA LEU A 14 -32.14 -21.01 -25.87
C LEU A 14 -31.13 -20.98 -27.03
N ASN A 15 -30.18 -21.91 -27.06
CA ASN A 15 -29.24 -22.08 -28.18
C ASN A 15 -29.95 -22.39 -29.51
N LEU A 16 -31.05 -23.16 -29.43
CA LEU A 16 -31.84 -23.54 -30.59
C LEU A 16 -32.68 -22.38 -31.15
N SER A 17 -33.04 -21.39 -30.32
CA SER A 17 -33.93 -20.28 -30.69
C SER A 17 -33.22 -18.94 -30.96
N SER A 18 -32.07 -18.72 -30.32
CA SER A 18 -31.31 -17.46 -30.37
C SER A 18 -29.84 -17.85 -30.34
N LYS A 19 -29.05 -17.43 -31.34
CA LYS A 19 -27.59 -17.71 -31.46
C LYS A 19 -26.79 -17.09 -30.30
N LEU A 20 -27.04 -17.52 -29.06
CA LEU A 20 -26.35 -17.09 -27.85
C LEU A 20 -25.14 -18.01 -27.67
N THR A 21 -23.95 -17.44 -27.78
CA THR A 21 -22.71 -18.12 -27.41
C THR A 21 -22.59 -18.16 -25.89
N TYR A 22 -22.57 -19.37 -25.33
CA TYR A 22 -22.33 -19.60 -23.91
C TYR A 22 -21.27 -20.69 -23.72
N SER A 23 -20.57 -20.63 -22.59
CA SER A 23 -19.58 -21.61 -22.16
C SER A 23 -20.23 -22.68 -21.29
N ASP A 24 -19.61 -23.87 -21.17
CA ASP A 24 -20.12 -24.92 -20.28
C ASP A 24 -20.16 -24.49 -18.79
N VAL A 25 -19.33 -23.51 -18.42
CA VAL A 25 -19.33 -22.89 -17.09
C VAL A 25 -20.64 -22.13 -16.83
N ASP A 26 -21.26 -21.56 -17.87
CA ASP A 26 -22.52 -20.82 -17.75
C ASP A 26 -23.69 -21.74 -17.35
N LYS A 27 -23.62 -23.04 -17.71
CA LYS A 27 -24.60 -24.06 -17.28
C LYS A 27 -24.61 -24.25 -15.76
N LEU A 28 -23.48 -23.98 -15.09
CA LEU A 28 -23.33 -24.06 -13.63
C LEU A 28 -23.73 -22.76 -12.93
N SER A 29 -24.14 -21.74 -13.67
CA SER A 29 -24.51 -20.43 -13.13
C SER A 29 -26.02 -20.23 -13.06
N ILE A 30 -26.42 -19.16 -12.38
CA ILE A 30 -27.81 -18.72 -12.30
C ILE A 30 -28.43 -18.37 -13.67
N SER A 31 -27.64 -18.17 -14.72
CA SER A 31 -28.15 -17.91 -16.07
C SER A 31 -28.95 -19.10 -16.61
N ASN A 32 -28.61 -20.33 -16.18
CA ASN A 32 -29.29 -21.57 -16.55
C ASN A 32 -30.64 -21.78 -15.83
N ILE A 33 -31.05 -20.89 -14.93
CA ILE A 33 -32.35 -20.95 -14.26
C ILE A 33 -33.42 -20.25 -15.13
N PRO A 34 -34.62 -20.86 -15.30
CA PRO A 34 -35.67 -20.27 -16.11
C PRO A 34 -36.31 -19.09 -15.38
N ILE A 35 -36.89 -18.19 -16.17
CA ILE A 35 -37.58 -16.99 -15.68
C ILE A 35 -38.75 -17.43 -14.77
N GLY A 36 -38.91 -16.78 -13.61
CA GLY A 36 -39.99 -17.07 -12.65
C GLY A 36 -39.84 -18.35 -11.83
N SER A 37 -38.69 -19.04 -11.89
CA SER A 37 -38.50 -20.31 -11.17
C SER A 37 -38.40 -20.15 -9.65
N ARG A 38 -38.97 -21.10 -8.90
CA ARG A 38 -38.82 -21.17 -7.44
C ARG A 38 -37.38 -21.44 -6.97
N ARG A 39 -36.49 -21.86 -7.88
CA ARG A 39 -35.08 -22.13 -7.56
C ARG A 39 -34.29 -20.88 -7.13
N PHE A 40 -34.78 -19.67 -7.46
CA PHE A 40 -34.16 -18.41 -7.00
C PHE A 40 -34.18 -18.28 -5.47
N TRP A 41 -35.12 -18.92 -4.77
CA TRP A 41 -35.14 -18.95 -3.30
C TRP A 41 -33.85 -19.52 -2.71
N THR A 42 -33.26 -20.54 -3.34
CA THR A 42 -31.98 -21.10 -2.90
C THR A 42 -30.86 -20.06 -2.98
N HIS A 43 -30.82 -19.25 -4.05
CA HIS A 43 -29.81 -18.20 -4.22
C HIS A 43 -29.99 -17.08 -3.20
N ILE A 44 -31.23 -16.69 -2.91
CA ILE A 44 -31.55 -15.66 -1.91
C ILE A 44 -31.14 -16.14 -0.52
N VAL A 45 -31.52 -17.35 -0.11
CA VAL A 45 -31.13 -17.92 1.20
C VAL A 45 -29.60 -18.00 1.32
N MET A 46 -28.91 -18.42 0.27
CA MET A 46 -27.44 -18.44 0.25
C MET A 46 -26.84 -17.03 0.32
N ALA A 47 -27.44 -16.03 -0.31
CA ALA A 47 -26.99 -14.63 -0.21
C ALA A 47 -27.07 -14.11 1.23
N TYR A 48 -28.14 -14.45 1.96
CA TYR A 48 -28.26 -14.16 3.39
C TYR A 48 -27.19 -14.91 4.20
N ALA A 49 -27.01 -16.21 3.96
CA ALA A 49 -25.99 -17.01 4.64
C ALA A 49 -24.57 -16.44 4.45
N PHE A 50 -24.19 -16.11 3.21
CA PHE A 50 -22.89 -15.50 2.93
C PHE A 50 -22.76 -14.12 3.54
N THR A 51 -23.77 -13.26 3.42
CA THR A 51 -23.73 -11.91 4.01
C THR A 51 -23.54 -11.97 5.52
N PHE A 52 -24.35 -12.77 6.23
CA PHE A 52 -24.24 -12.89 7.69
C PHE A 52 -22.91 -13.50 8.11
N TRP A 53 -22.44 -14.54 7.41
CA TRP A 53 -21.14 -15.15 7.70
C TRP A 53 -19.99 -14.16 7.49
N THR A 54 -19.98 -13.44 6.36
CA THR A 54 -18.97 -12.41 6.07
C THR A 54 -19.00 -11.29 7.11
N CYS A 55 -20.18 -10.78 7.49
CA CYS A 55 -20.30 -9.78 8.56
C CYS A 55 -19.82 -10.31 9.92
N TYR A 56 -20.13 -11.56 10.26
CA TYR A 56 -19.66 -12.19 11.50
C TYR A 56 -18.14 -12.30 11.54
N VAL A 57 -17.52 -12.80 10.47
CA VAL A 57 -16.07 -12.90 10.34
C VAL A 57 -15.43 -11.51 10.38
N LEU A 58 -15.93 -10.56 9.60
CA LEU A 58 -15.41 -9.18 9.60
C LEU A 58 -15.48 -8.53 10.98
N LYS A 59 -16.57 -8.72 11.72
CA LYS A 59 -16.70 -8.22 13.09
C LYS A 59 -15.62 -8.82 14.00
N ARG A 60 -15.46 -10.15 13.95
CA ARG A 60 -14.47 -10.87 14.78
C ARG A 60 -13.05 -10.45 14.43
N GLU A 61 -12.72 -10.37 13.15
CA GLU A 61 -11.40 -9.92 12.69
C GLU A 61 -11.13 -8.46 13.07
N TYR A 62 -12.13 -7.57 12.99
CA TYR A 62 -11.97 -6.19 13.45
C TYR A 62 -11.61 -6.14 14.93
N GLU A 63 -12.29 -6.93 15.77
CA GLU A 63 -12.01 -7.02 17.19
C GLU A 63 -10.61 -7.57 17.48
N ILE A 64 -10.19 -8.62 16.76
CA ILE A 64 -8.86 -9.21 16.88
C ILE A 64 -7.79 -8.19 16.48
N VAL A 65 -7.92 -7.55 15.31
CA VAL A 65 -6.96 -6.54 14.83
C VAL A 65 -6.89 -5.33 15.76
N ALA A 66 -8.03 -4.85 16.27
CA ALA A 66 -8.06 -3.77 17.24
C ALA A 66 -7.33 -4.14 18.54
N THR A 67 -7.55 -5.35 19.04
CA THR A 67 -6.88 -5.85 20.26
C THR A 67 -5.38 -6.02 20.04
N MET A 68 -4.97 -6.59 18.89
CA MET A 68 -3.56 -6.72 18.52
C MET A 68 -2.88 -5.36 18.39
N ARG A 69 -3.54 -4.36 17.78
CA ARG A 69 -3.02 -2.99 17.68
C ARG A 69 -2.81 -2.36 19.05
N LEU A 70 -3.81 -2.42 19.94
CA LEU A 70 -3.70 -1.83 21.28
C LEU A 70 -2.60 -2.52 22.10
N HIS A 71 -2.52 -3.86 22.04
CA HIS A 71 -1.46 -4.61 22.69
C HIS A 71 -0.08 -4.22 22.14
N PHE A 72 0.06 -4.14 20.81
CA PHE A 72 1.28 -3.70 20.16
C PHE A 72 1.71 -2.31 20.63
N LEU A 73 0.82 -1.32 20.59
CA LEU A 73 1.11 0.05 21.04
C LEU A 73 1.51 0.13 22.53
N ALA A 74 0.94 -0.72 23.38
CA ALA A 74 1.29 -0.81 24.79
C ALA A 74 2.68 -1.44 25.00
N SER A 75 3.03 -2.48 24.23
CA SER A 75 4.31 -3.18 24.32
C SER A 75 5.48 -2.52 23.57
N GLU A 76 5.17 -1.65 22.60
CA GLU A 76 6.15 -1.10 21.67
C GLU A 76 7.23 -0.30 22.41
N ARG A 77 8.45 -0.32 21.87
CA ARG A 77 9.55 0.44 22.45
C ARG A 77 9.29 1.94 22.37
N ARG A 78 10.10 2.70 23.11
CA ARG A 78 10.08 4.15 23.06
C ARG A 78 10.48 4.61 21.67
N ARG A 79 9.62 5.41 21.04
CA ARG A 79 9.88 6.03 19.74
C ARG A 79 9.52 7.52 19.78
N PRO A 80 10.16 8.38 18.97
CA PRO A 80 9.90 9.83 18.99
C PRO A 80 8.47 10.23 18.60
N ASP A 81 7.80 9.45 17.75
CA ASP A 81 6.43 9.67 17.27
C ASP A 81 5.40 9.71 18.41
N GLN A 82 5.63 8.92 19.46
CA GLN A 82 4.72 8.81 20.60
C GLN A 82 4.66 10.10 21.45
N PHE A 83 5.67 10.96 21.35
CA PHE A 83 5.79 12.20 22.13
C PHE A 83 5.63 13.46 21.28
N THR A 84 5.56 13.32 19.96
CA THR A 84 5.71 14.44 19.04
C THR A 84 4.44 14.64 18.21
N VAL A 85 4.04 15.90 18.07
CA VAL A 85 2.90 16.34 17.30
C VAL A 85 3.40 17.22 16.16
N LEU A 86 2.93 16.96 14.95
CA LEU A 86 3.15 17.82 13.80
C LEU A 86 2.14 18.98 13.86
N VAL A 87 2.67 20.20 13.94
CA VAL A 87 1.88 21.43 13.96
C VAL A 87 2.01 22.09 12.60
N GLN A 88 0.89 22.31 11.92
CA GLN A 88 0.83 22.95 10.60
C GLN A 88 0.02 24.25 10.65
N ASN A 89 0.28 25.13 9.68
CA ASN A 89 -0.37 26.43 9.53
C ASN A 89 -0.23 27.30 10.79
N VAL A 90 1.00 27.44 11.27
CA VAL A 90 1.34 28.46 12.26
C VAL A 90 1.04 29.84 11.64
N PRO A 91 0.24 30.70 12.29
CA PRO A 91 -0.08 32.01 11.74
C PRO A 91 1.20 32.86 11.60
N PRO A 92 1.34 33.65 10.53
CA PRO A 92 2.46 34.56 10.38
C PRO A 92 2.33 35.70 11.40
N ASP A 93 3.43 35.99 12.10
CA ASP A 93 3.56 37.13 12.99
C ASP A 93 4.70 38.04 12.48
N PRO A 94 4.52 39.37 12.42
CA PRO A 94 5.58 40.29 11.99
C PRO A 94 6.71 40.44 13.01
N ASP A 95 6.45 40.20 14.30
CA ASP A 95 7.36 40.53 15.39
C ASP A 95 8.12 39.29 15.91
N GLU A 96 7.52 38.10 15.80
CA GLU A 96 8.10 36.83 16.28
C GLU A 96 8.46 35.86 15.15
N SER A 97 9.55 35.10 15.32
CA SER A 97 9.84 33.97 14.44
C SER A 97 8.86 32.81 14.69
N VAL A 98 8.71 31.91 13.71
CA VAL A 98 7.86 30.71 13.87
C VAL A 98 8.28 29.88 15.09
N SER A 99 9.58 29.81 15.39
CA SER A 99 10.09 29.06 16.54
C SER A 99 9.63 29.66 17.87
N GLU A 100 9.78 30.97 18.01
CA GLU A 100 9.39 31.72 19.22
C GLU A 100 7.88 31.70 19.41
N LEU A 101 7.12 31.88 18.32
CA LEU A 101 5.66 31.86 18.34
C LEU A 101 5.12 30.48 18.76
N VAL A 102 5.70 29.39 18.25
CA VAL A 102 5.35 28.02 18.66
C VAL A 102 5.71 27.82 20.13
N GLU A 103 6.89 28.24 20.56
CA GLU A 103 7.32 28.11 21.96
C GLU A 103 6.38 28.87 22.90
N HIS A 104 6.08 30.14 22.62
CA HIS A 104 5.16 30.95 23.39
C HIS A 104 3.76 30.33 23.44
N PHE A 105 3.22 29.89 22.29
CA PHE A 105 1.91 29.26 22.22
C PHE A 105 1.80 28.00 23.09
N PHE A 106 2.80 27.12 23.03
CA PHE A 106 2.76 25.86 23.78
C PHE A 106 3.17 26.02 25.25
N LEU A 107 3.99 27.00 25.61
CA LEU A 107 4.26 27.34 27.01
C LEU A 107 3.01 27.90 27.71
N VAL A 108 2.19 28.69 27.00
CA VAL A 108 0.96 29.25 27.58
C VAL A 108 -0.15 28.20 27.66
N ASN A 109 -0.37 27.43 26.59
CA ASN A 109 -1.50 26.51 26.52
C ASN A 109 -1.20 25.10 27.09
N HIS A 110 0.07 24.70 27.12
CA HIS A 110 0.52 23.37 27.60
C HIS A 110 1.75 23.45 28.53
N PRO A 111 1.73 24.31 29.58
CA PRO A 111 2.92 24.71 30.35
C PRO A 111 3.70 23.54 30.96
N GLU A 112 3.00 22.57 31.55
CA GLU A 112 3.65 21.45 32.25
C GLU A 112 4.19 20.39 31.30
N HIS A 113 3.62 20.27 30.10
CA HIS A 113 3.87 19.16 29.18
C HIS A 113 4.79 19.51 28.02
N TYR A 114 4.87 20.78 27.62
CA TYR A 114 5.77 21.22 26.56
C TYR A 114 7.24 20.90 26.90
N LEU A 115 8.01 20.40 25.93
CA LEU A 115 9.41 20.06 26.10
C LEU A 115 10.33 20.84 25.16
N THR A 116 10.09 20.74 23.85
CA THR A 116 10.88 21.41 22.81
C THR A 116 10.09 21.43 21.50
N ASN A 117 10.49 22.30 20.59
CA ASN A 117 10.00 22.31 19.22
C ASN A 117 11.18 22.18 18.25
N GLN A 118 10.88 21.75 17.02
CA GLN A 118 11.81 21.73 15.90
C GLN A 118 11.07 22.27 14.68
N VAL A 119 11.51 23.42 14.18
CA VAL A 119 10.88 24.05 13.02
C VAL A 119 11.37 23.40 11.72
N VAL A 120 10.47 23.29 10.75
CA VAL A 120 10.77 22.74 9.44
C VAL A 120 11.32 23.84 8.54
N TYR A 121 12.43 23.55 7.85
CA TYR A 121 13.05 24.42 6.86
C TYR A 121 12.78 23.87 5.45
N ASN A 122 12.58 24.77 4.49
CA ASN A 122 12.52 24.40 3.08
C ASN A 122 13.92 24.03 2.56
N ALA A 123 14.26 22.75 2.63
CA ALA A 123 15.56 22.22 2.24
C ALA A 123 15.54 21.48 0.88
N ASN A 124 14.50 21.64 0.06
CA ASN A 124 14.35 20.85 -1.19
C ASN A 124 15.53 21.04 -2.16
N LYS A 125 15.99 22.29 -2.34
CA LYS A 125 17.16 22.57 -3.19
C LYS A 125 18.44 21.97 -2.60
N LEU A 126 18.62 22.10 -1.29
CA LEU A 126 19.78 21.55 -0.58
C LEU A 126 19.81 20.02 -0.66
N SER A 127 18.65 19.37 -0.51
CA SER A 127 18.48 17.92 -0.66
C SER A 127 18.92 17.44 -2.04
N ASN A 128 18.52 18.16 -3.11
CA ASN A 128 18.95 17.84 -4.47
C ASN A 128 20.46 17.97 -4.64
N LEU A 129 21.08 19.03 -4.12
CA LEU A 129 22.54 19.22 -4.19
C LEU A 129 23.31 18.11 -3.44
N VAL A 130 22.83 17.73 -2.26
CA VAL A 130 23.45 16.64 -1.48
C VAL A 130 23.30 15.29 -2.18
N HIS A 131 22.14 15.03 -2.78
CA HIS A 131 21.94 13.81 -3.58
C HIS A 131 22.86 13.78 -4.81
N GLU A 132 23.03 14.91 -5.50
CA GLU A 132 24.00 15.04 -6.59
C GLU A 132 25.43 14.82 -6.12
N LYS A 133 25.83 15.42 -4.99
CA LYS A 133 27.16 15.21 -4.38
C LYS A 133 27.39 13.72 -4.08
N LYS A 134 26.45 13.02 -3.44
CA LYS A 134 26.55 11.58 -3.16
C LYS A 134 26.75 10.78 -4.45
N LYS A 135 26.00 11.09 -5.51
CA LYS A 135 26.17 10.45 -6.82
C LYS A 135 27.57 10.68 -7.41
N LYS A 136 28.11 11.90 -7.29
CA LYS A 136 29.47 12.22 -7.76
C LYS A 136 30.55 11.55 -6.91
N GLN A 137 30.34 11.44 -5.60
CA GLN A 137 31.21 10.70 -4.69
C GLN A 137 31.35 9.23 -5.11
N ASN A 138 30.23 8.56 -5.41
CA ASN A 138 30.27 7.16 -5.89
C ASN A 138 31.08 7.02 -7.20
N TRP A 139 31.03 8.02 -8.09
CA TRP A 139 31.87 8.06 -9.28
C TRP A 139 33.35 8.28 -8.94
N LEU A 140 33.68 9.14 -7.99
CA LEU A 140 35.06 9.33 -7.54
C LEU A 140 35.62 8.03 -6.98
N ASP A 141 34.90 7.40 -6.06
CA ASP A 141 35.29 6.14 -5.41
C ASP A 141 35.51 5.03 -6.46
N PHE A 142 34.67 4.97 -7.50
CA PHE A 142 34.85 4.06 -8.63
C PHE A 142 36.20 4.24 -9.33
N TYR A 143 36.52 5.47 -9.70
CA TYR A 143 37.73 5.78 -10.47
C TYR A 143 38.98 5.62 -9.61
N GLN A 144 38.90 5.96 -8.33
CA GLN A 144 39.95 5.67 -7.34
C GLN A 144 40.19 4.16 -7.23
N LEU A 145 39.15 3.35 -7.02
CA LEU A 145 39.26 1.90 -6.94
C LEU A 145 39.87 1.29 -8.23
N ARG A 146 39.46 1.80 -9.39
CA ARG A 146 40.01 1.38 -10.69
C ARG A 146 41.50 1.72 -10.81
N TYR A 147 41.91 2.89 -10.33
CA TYR A 147 43.30 3.32 -10.31
C TYR A 147 44.13 2.50 -9.30
N SER A 148 43.62 2.24 -8.09
CA SER A 148 44.27 1.39 -7.10
C SER A 148 44.51 -0.04 -7.62
N ARG A 149 43.59 -0.58 -8.43
CA ARG A 149 43.75 -1.91 -9.06
C ARG A 149 44.77 -1.91 -10.20
N LYS A 150 44.94 -0.79 -10.91
CA LYS A 150 45.89 -0.64 -12.04
C LYS A 150 46.57 0.74 -11.99
N PRO A 151 47.63 0.90 -11.16
CA PRO A 151 48.28 2.20 -10.96
C PRO A 151 48.96 2.75 -12.22
N SER A 152 49.25 1.89 -13.19
CA SER A 152 49.91 2.23 -14.44
C SER A 152 49.03 3.00 -15.44
N ALA A 153 47.71 3.05 -15.25
CA ALA A 153 46.79 3.71 -16.17
C ALA A 153 45.80 4.61 -15.42
N ARG A 154 46.07 5.93 -15.43
CA ARG A 154 45.17 6.92 -14.82
C ARG A 154 43.86 7.04 -15.64
N PRO A 155 42.67 7.00 -15.01
CA PRO A 155 41.41 7.04 -15.73
C PRO A 155 41.09 8.45 -16.26
N PHE A 156 40.63 8.53 -17.50
CA PHE A 156 40.19 9.79 -18.13
C PHE A 156 38.70 9.76 -18.46
N VAL A 157 38.04 10.91 -18.32
CA VAL A 157 36.65 11.15 -18.75
C VAL A 157 36.60 12.30 -19.74
N LYS A 158 35.53 12.39 -20.54
CA LYS A 158 35.24 13.56 -21.36
C LYS A 158 34.14 14.40 -20.70
N THR A 159 34.23 15.72 -20.83
CA THR A 159 33.36 16.67 -20.11
C THR A 159 31.95 16.85 -20.68
N GLY A 160 31.67 16.39 -21.89
CA GLY A 160 30.38 16.58 -22.57
C GLY A 160 29.31 15.57 -22.17
N PHE A 161 28.14 15.69 -22.82
CA PHE A 161 26.95 14.89 -22.53
C PHE A 161 27.26 13.37 -22.53
N LEU A 162 26.96 12.71 -21.40
CA LEU A 162 27.22 11.27 -21.15
C LEU A 162 28.67 10.81 -21.39
N GLY A 163 29.64 11.73 -21.36
CA GLY A 163 31.06 11.42 -21.59
C GLY A 163 31.42 11.15 -23.05
N LEU A 164 30.56 11.51 -24.00
CA LEU A 164 30.76 11.24 -25.43
C LEU A 164 31.59 12.32 -26.14
N TRP A 165 31.40 13.59 -25.75
CA TRP A 165 31.99 14.77 -26.39
C TRP A 165 32.82 15.58 -25.38
N GLY A 166 33.66 16.51 -25.83
CA GLY A 166 34.45 17.39 -24.95
C GLY A 166 35.90 16.96 -24.71
N ARG A 167 36.63 17.78 -23.94
CA ARG A 167 38.05 17.61 -23.63
C ARG A 167 38.24 16.39 -22.72
N ARG A 168 39.29 15.59 -22.98
CA ARG A 168 39.71 14.53 -22.06
C ARG A 168 40.38 15.16 -20.85
N VAL A 169 39.83 14.89 -19.68
CA VAL A 169 40.32 15.32 -18.38
C VAL A 169 40.50 14.12 -17.47
N ASP A 170 41.39 14.25 -16.49
CA ASP A 170 41.57 13.23 -15.48
C ASP A 170 40.27 13.02 -14.71
N ALA A 171 39.81 11.79 -14.59
CA ALA A 171 38.55 11.49 -13.93
C ALA A 171 38.61 11.81 -12.44
N ILE A 172 39.72 11.50 -11.77
CA ILE A 172 39.84 11.68 -10.33
C ILE A 172 39.86 13.18 -10.02
N ASP A 173 40.73 13.94 -10.68
CA ASP A 173 40.85 15.39 -10.45
C ASP A 173 39.55 16.14 -10.83
N PHE A 174 38.86 15.69 -11.89
CA PHE A 174 37.57 16.26 -12.29
C PHE A 174 36.47 16.01 -11.26
N TYR A 175 36.29 14.78 -10.77
CA TYR A 175 35.26 14.50 -9.77
C TYR A 175 35.61 15.13 -8.41
N THR A 176 36.88 15.17 -8.01
CA THR A 176 37.32 15.88 -6.79
C THR A 176 36.96 17.36 -6.85
N SER A 177 37.32 18.06 -7.94
CA SER A 177 36.97 19.48 -8.10
C SER A 177 35.45 19.73 -8.17
N GLU A 178 34.69 18.82 -8.78
CA GLU A 178 33.23 18.92 -8.83
C GLU A 178 32.59 18.70 -7.45
N ILE A 179 33.14 17.80 -6.63
CA ILE A 179 32.70 17.56 -5.25
C ILE A 179 33.04 18.75 -4.37
N GLU A 180 34.21 19.38 -4.56
CA GLU A 180 34.59 20.63 -3.88
C GLU A 180 33.60 21.75 -4.25
N ARG A 181 33.33 21.96 -5.54
CA ARG A 181 32.33 22.92 -6.02
C ARG A 181 30.95 22.69 -5.41
N LEU A 182 30.46 21.43 -5.42
CA LEU A 182 29.17 21.08 -4.82
C LEU A 182 29.19 21.27 -3.30
N SER A 183 30.31 21.02 -2.62
CA SER A 183 30.43 21.21 -1.17
C SER A 183 30.39 22.69 -0.80
N GLU A 184 31.00 23.57 -1.60
CA GLU A 184 30.89 25.03 -1.46
C GLU A 184 29.46 25.51 -1.75
N GLU A 185 28.79 25.01 -2.79
CA GLU A 185 27.38 25.34 -3.04
C GLU A 185 26.44 24.88 -1.91
N ILE A 186 26.72 23.70 -1.33
CA ILE A 186 26.01 23.18 -0.17
C ILE A 186 26.22 24.06 1.07
N SER A 187 27.44 24.51 1.35
CA SER A 187 27.69 25.40 2.50
C SER A 187 27.00 26.75 2.33
N ILE A 188 27.08 27.36 1.14
CA ILE A 188 26.39 28.61 0.81
C ILE A 188 24.87 28.45 0.97
N GLU A 189 24.28 27.37 0.44
CA GLU A 189 22.84 27.14 0.55
C GLU A 189 22.42 26.84 2.00
N ARG A 190 23.25 26.13 2.79
CA ARG A 190 23.01 25.94 4.23
C ARG A 190 22.99 27.27 4.98
N GLU A 191 23.97 28.14 4.76
CA GLU A 191 24.01 29.49 5.36
C GLU A 191 22.82 30.33 4.92
N LYS A 192 22.42 30.24 3.66
CA LYS A 192 21.24 30.93 3.12
C LYS A 192 19.94 30.46 3.79
N ILE A 193 19.80 29.16 4.05
CA ILE A 193 18.62 28.61 4.75
C ILE A 193 18.60 29.09 6.20
N ALA A 194 19.75 29.08 6.88
CA ALA A 194 19.86 29.53 8.27
C ALA A 194 19.61 31.04 8.43
N SER A 195 20.08 31.86 7.48
CA SER A 195 19.98 33.32 7.53
C SER A 195 18.66 33.89 7.01
N ASN A 196 17.92 33.16 6.18
CA ASN A 196 16.70 33.66 5.54
C ASN A 196 15.43 33.18 6.27
N PRO A 197 14.69 34.08 6.95
CA PRO A 197 13.44 33.73 7.62
C PRO A 197 12.38 33.16 6.68
N LYS A 198 12.41 33.50 5.37
CA LYS A 198 11.46 32.96 4.39
C LYS A 198 11.66 31.48 4.09
N SER A 199 12.82 30.92 4.44
CA SER A 199 13.09 29.49 4.33
C SER A 199 12.43 28.70 5.45
N ILE A 200 12.03 29.37 6.55
CA ILE A 200 11.32 28.77 7.67
C ILE A 200 9.87 28.58 7.28
N MET A 201 9.38 27.36 7.45
CA MET A 201 8.03 27.00 7.09
C MET A 201 7.09 27.21 8.28
N PRO A 202 5.80 27.52 8.06
CA PRO A 202 4.81 27.61 9.14
C PRO A 202 4.40 26.21 9.65
N VAL A 203 5.39 25.34 9.88
CA VAL A 203 5.26 23.95 10.27
C VAL A 203 6.36 23.63 11.28
N ALA A 204 6.00 22.98 12.39
CA ALA A 204 6.93 22.58 13.42
C ALA A 204 6.56 21.21 14.00
N PHE A 205 7.57 20.44 14.41
CA PHE A 205 7.41 19.27 15.26
C PHE A 205 7.49 19.72 16.71
N VAL A 206 6.44 19.48 17.49
CA VAL A 206 6.37 19.86 18.90
C VAL A 206 6.39 18.61 19.75
N SER A 207 7.41 18.50 20.59
CA SER A 207 7.62 17.36 21.47
C SER A 207 7.17 17.67 22.90
N PHE A 208 6.57 16.67 23.54
CA PHE A 208 6.04 16.75 24.90
C PHE A 208 6.81 15.84 25.87
N LYS A 209 6.79 16.18 27.15
CA LYS A 209 7.39 15.37 28.24
C LYS A 209 6.71 14.01 28.46
N THR A 210 5.46 13.89 28.00
CA THR A 210 4.57 12.76 28.25
C THR A 210 3.78 12.44 26.98
N ARG A 211 3.55 11.15 26.71
CA ARG A 211 2.65 10.70 25.63
C ARG A 211 1.23 11.17 25.86
N TRP A 212 0.81 11.27 27.13
CA TRP A 212 -0.48 11.84 27.48
C TRP A 212 -0.64 13.27 26.94
N GLY A 213 0.35 14.14 27.16
CA GLY A 213 0.36 15.51 26.67
C GLY A 213 0.30 15.60 25.13
N ALA A 214 1.11 14.77 24.45
CA ALA A 214 1.07 14.66 22.99
C ALA A 214 -0.32 14.19 22.49
N ALA A 215 -0.92 13.20 23.16
CA ALA A 215 -2.23 12.67 22.80
C ALA A 215 -3.35 13.70 22.96
N VAL A 216 -3.30 14.52 24.02
CA VAL A 216 -4.24 15.64 24.21
C VAL A 216 -4.06 16.67 23.10
N CYS A 217 -2.83 17.08 22.81
CA CYS A 217 -2.53 18.07 21.77
C CYS A 217 -2.98 17.61 20.37
N ALA A 218 -2.68 16.37 19.98
CA ALA A 218 -3.00 15.83 18.66
C ALA A 218 -4.51 15.58 18.44
N GLN A 219 -5.31 15.46 19.49
CA GLN A 219 -6.75 15.14 19.39
C GLN A 219 -7.67 16.33 19.66
N THR A 220 -7.13 17.46 20.15
CA THR A 220 -7.92 18.65 20.52
C THR A 220 -7.71 19.79 19.54
N GLN A 221 -8.76 20.58 19.34
CA GLN A 221 -8.68 21.80 18.56
C GLN A 221 -7.96 22.89 19.37
N GLN A 222 -6.85 23.40 18.85
CA GLN A 222 -5.98 24.34 19.57
C GLN A 222 -6.48 25.79 19.55
N SER A 223 -7.18 26.21 18.49
CA SER A 223 -7.60 27.60 18.32
C SER A 223 -9.05 27.74 17.85
N ARG A 224 -9.62 28.96 17.97
CA ARG A 224 -10.96 29.28 17.47
C ARG A 224 -11.12 29.00 15.97
N ASN A 225 -10.07 29.22 15.18
CA ASN A 225 -10.10 28.99 13.74
C ASN A 225 -9.61 27.56 13.44
N PRO A 226 -10.43 26.70 12.81
CA PRO A 226 -10.08 25.31 12.55
C PRO A 226 -9.04 25.13 11.43
N THR A 227 -8.52 26.19 10.80
CA THR A 227 -7.51 26.09 9.74
C THR A 227 -6.09 26.46 10.17
N ILE A 228 -5.92 27.00 11.38
CA ILE A 228 -4.62 27.41 11.94
C ILE A 228 -4.30 26.55 13.17
N TRP A 229 -3.02 26.42 13.49
CA TRP A 229 -2.56 25.55 14.59
C TRP A 229 -3.11 24.12 14.45
N LEU A 230 -3.07 23.60 13.24
CA LEU A 230 -3.52 22.24 12.95
C LEU A 230 -2.54 21.25 13.57
N THR A 231 -3.04 20.43 14.49
CA THR A 231 -2.25 19.41 15.17
C THR A 231 -2.60 18.03 14.64
N GLU A 232 -1.59 17.29 14.19
CA GLU A 232 -1.70 15.88 13.82
C GLU A 232 -0.59 15.10 14.52
N TRP A 233 -0.78 13.79 14.74
CA TRP A 233 0.31 12.94 15.22
C TRP A 233 1.48 13.01 14.25
N ALA A 234 2.69 13.28 14.77
CA ALA A 234 3.87 13.23 13.92
C ALA A 234 4.09 11.77 13.48
N PRO A 235 4.29 11.51 12.18
CA PRO A 235 4.73 10.19 11.75
C PRO A 235 6.13 9.90 12.31
N GLU A 236 6.55 8.65 12.29
CA GLU A 236 7.92 8.27 12.66
C GLU A 236 8.93 9.03 11.78
N PRO A 237 10.11 9.46 12.28
CA PRO A 237 11.07 10.24 11.49
C PRO A 237 11.44 9.61 10.13
N ARG A 238 11.45 8.27 10.04
CA ARG A 238 11.68 7.51 8.80
C ARG A 238 10.47 7.51 7.85
N ASP A 239 9.25 7.64 8.38
CA ASP A 239 8.00 7.71 7.62
C ASP A 239 7.70 9.15 7.14
N VAL A 240 8.40 10.17 7.65
CA VAL A 240 8.20 11.57 7.20
C VAL A 240 8.61 11.73 5.74
N TYR A 241 7.67 12.18 4.91
CA TYR A 241 7.94 12.57 3.53
C TYR A 241 8.23 14.08 3.44
N TRP A 242 9.51 14.42 3.59
CA TRP A 242 10.00 15.79 3.78
C TRP A 242 9.62 16.79 2.66
N ASP A 243 9.65 16.36 1.39
CA ASP A 243 9.37 17.25 0.24
C ASP A 243 7.97 17.91 0.32
N ASN A 244 7.00 17.22 0.92
CA ASN A 244 5.61 17.67 0.98
C ASN A 244 5.28 18.54 2.20
N LEU A 245 6.13 18.54 3.24
CA LEU A 245 5.98 19.45 4.37
C LEU A 245 6.02 20.92 3.93
N ALA A 246 6.61 21.18 2.76
CA ALA A 246 6.78 22.51 2.23
C ALA A 246 5.55 23.14 1.56
N ILE A 247 4.43 22.41 1.49
CA ILE A 247 3.27 22.83 0.71
C ILE A 247 2.30 23.61 1.61
N PRO A 248 1.93 24.86 1.26
CA PRO A 248 0.96 25.62 2.04
C PRO A 248 -0.44 25.02 1.93
N TYR A 249 -1.23 25.11 3.00
CA TYR A 249 -2.54 24.45 3.11
C TYR A 249 -3.55 24.81 2.02
N VAL A 250 -3.60 26.08 1.60
CA VAL A 250 -4.49 26.50 0.50
C VAL A 250 -4.12 25.79 -0.81
N SER A 251 -2.83 25.59 -1.06
CA SER A 251 -2.34 24.86 -2.23
C SER A 251 -2.73 23.37 -2.18
N LEU A 252 -2.79 22.75 -0.99
CA LEU A 252 -3.23 21.36 -0.84
C LEU A 252 -4.65 21.15 -1.38
N THR A 253 -5.56 22.08 -1.12
CA THR A 253 -6.96 21.97 -1.60
C THR A 253 -7.02 21.99 -3.13
N ILE A 254 -6.29 22.90 -3.76
CA ILE A 254 -6.22 23.02 -5.23
C ILE A 254 -5.56 21.78 -5.84
N ARG A 255 -4.44 21.32 -5.26
CA ARG A 255 -3.72 20.11 -5.72
C ARG A 255 -4.62 18.87 -5.66
N ARG A 256 -5.35 18.68 -4.56
CA ARG A 256 -6.33 17.59 -4.41
C ARG A 256 -7.43 17.65 -5.48
N LEU A 257 -7.93 18.85 -5.80
CA LEU A 257 -8.90 19.02 -6.88
C LEU A 257 -8.33 18.67 -8.25
N ILE A 258 -7.12 19.15 -8.57
CA ILE A 258 -6.43 18.84 -9.83
C ILE A 258 -6.21 17.33 -9.98
N ILE A 259 -5.73 16.67 -8.93
CA ILE A 259 -5.51 15.22 -8.94
C ILE A 259 -6.82 14.44 -9.01
N ALA A 260 -7.90 14.90 -8.37
CA ALA A 260 -9.21 14.28 -8.52
C ALA A 260 -9.71 14.33 -9.97
N VAL A 261 -9.58 15.47 -10.64
CA VAL A 261 -9.93 15.63 -12.05
C VAL A 261 -9.01 14.80 -12.96
N ALA A 262 -7.71 14.82 -12.72
CA ALA A 262 -6.75 14.01 -13.48
C ALA A 262 -7.02 12.49 -13.31
N PHE A 263 -7.36 12.05 -12.10
CA PHE A 263 -7.72 10.66 -11.81
C PHE A 263 -9.03 10.26 -12.52
N PHE A 264 -10.01 11.17 -12.59
CA PHE A 264 -11.23 10.94 -13.38
C PHE A 264 -10.90 10.71 -14.86
N PHE A 265 -10.10 11.57 -15.49
CA PHE A 265 -9.69 11.40 -16.88
C PHE A 265 -8.86 10.14 -17.09
N LEU A 266 -7.92 9.83 -16.18
CA LEU A 266 -7.16 8.59 -16.22
C LEU A 266 -8.10 7.38 -16.23
N THR A 267 -9.07 7.34 -15.33
CA THR A 267 -10.04 6.26 -15.23
C THR A 267 -10.88 6.16 -16.51
N PHE A 268 -11.38 7.29 -17.02
CA PHE A 268 -12.20 7.36 -18.22
C PHE A 268 -11.45 6.91 -19.48
N PHE A 269 -10.28 7.48 -19.78
CA PHE A 269 -9.52 7.13 -20.99
C PHE A 269 -8.97 5.70 -20.94
N PHE A 270 -8.72 5.17 -19.74
CA PHE A 270 -8.26 3.80 -19.60
C PHE A 270 -9.38 2.77 -19.86
N MET A 271 -10.63 3.18 -20.05
CA MET A 271 -11.67 2.30 -20.62
C MET A 271 -11.34 1.82 -22.04
N ILE A 272 -10.55 2.57 -22.81
CA ILE A 272 -10.17 2.20 -24.19
C ILE A 272 -9.27 0.95 -24.21
N PRO A 273 -8.13 0.88 -23.47
CA PRO A 273 -7.38 -0.37 -23.32
C PRO A 273 -8.20 -1.54 -22.80
N ILE A 274 -9.11 -1.30 -21.83
CA ILE A 274 -9.99 -2.34 -21.32
C ILE A 274 -10.92 -2.86 -22.42
N ALA A 275 -11.48 -1.96 -23.24
CA ALA A 275 -12.29 -2.34 -24.39
C ALA A 275 -11.53 -3.23 -25.35
N PHE A 276 -10.29 -2.85 -25.65
CA PHE A 276 -9.41 -3.63 -26.50
C PHE A 276 -9.16 -5.04 -25.91
N VAL A 277 -8.82 -5.15 -24.62
CA VAL A 277 -8.66 -6.44 -23.94
C VAL A 277 -9.95 -7.28 -24.00
N GLN A 278 -11.12 -6.67 -23.80
CA GLN A 278 -12.39 -7.38 -23.86
C GLN A 278 -12.72 -7.87 -25.28
N SER A 279 -12.31 -7.16 -26.32
CA SER A 279 -12.43 -7.64 -27.70
C SER A 279 -11.56 -8.88 -27.95
N LEU A 280 -10.35 -8.95 -27.37
CA LEU A 280 -9.46 -10.12 -27.44
C LEU A 280 -10.00 -11.35 -26.69
N ALA A 281 -10.98 -11.19 -25.80
CA ALA A 281 -11.63 -12.32 -25.14
C ALA A 281 -12.66 -13.05 -26.03
N ASN A 282 -13.08 -12.43 -27.15
CA ASN A 282 -14.01 -13.01 -28.10
C ASN A 282 -13.30 -13.42 -29.41
N ILE A 283 -13.68 -14.56 -30.00
CA ILE A 283 -13.05 -15.14 -31.19
C ILE A 283 -13.13 -14.17 -32.39
N GLU A 284 -14.32 -13.64 -32.67
CA GLU A 284 -14.54 -12.65 -33.74
C GLU A 284 -13.72 -11.37 -33.52
N GLY A 285 -13.48 -11.01 -32.25
CA GLY A 285 -12.65 -9.87 -31.88
C GLY A 285 -11.17 -10.12 -32.13
N ILE A 286 -10.67 -11.35 -31.89
CA ILE A 286 -9.29 -11.74 -32.18
C ILE A 286 -9.03 -11.74 -33.70
N GLU A 287 -9.93 -12.36 -34.50
CA GLU A 287 -9.80 -12.42 -35.96
C GLU A 287 -9.76 -11.01 -36.58
N LYS A 288 -10.56 -10.08 -36.04
CA LYS A 288 -10.59 -8.69 -36.48
C LYS A 288 -9.41 -7.85 -35.98
N ALA A 289 -8.95 -8.06 -34.74
CA ALA A 289 -7.90 -7.26 -34.13
C ALA A 289 -6.50 -7.68 -34.58
N VAL A 290 -6.30 -8.97 -34.86
CA VAL A 290 -4.97 -9.54 -35.16
C VAL A 290 -5.06 -10.53 -36.33
N PRO A 291 -5.27 -10.05 -37.57
CA PRO A 291 -5.54 -10.90 -38.73
C PRO A 291 -4.40 -11.86 -39.08
N PHE A 292 -3.15 -11.58 -38.69
CA PHE A 292 -2.03 -12.49 -38.92
C PHE A 292 -2.08 -13.78 -38.07
N LEU A 293 -2.90 -13.82 -37.01
CA LEU A 293 -3.09 -15.02 -36.19
C LEU A 293 -4.13 -15.98 -36.78
N GLU A 294 -4.87 -15.59 -37.82
CA GLU A 294 -5.91 -16.41 -38.47
C GLU A 294 -5.43 -17.85 -38.81
N PRO A 295 -4.24 -18.07 -39.40
CA PRO A 295 -3.76 -19.44 -39.71
C PRO A 295 -3.42 -20.27 -38.46
N VAL A 296 -3.10 -19.62 -37.35
CA VAL A 296 -2.70 -20.26 -36.09
C VAL A 296 -3.92 -20.54 -35.20
N ILE A 297 -4.99 -19.75 -35.35
CA ILE A 297 -6.27 -19.86 -34.62
C ILE A 297 -7.12 -21.04 -35.13
N GLU A 298 -6.89 -21.56 -36.34
CA GLU A 298 -7.63 -22.73 -36.84
C GLU A 298 -7.34 -24.02 -36.04
N LEU A 299 -6.20 -24.09 -35.34
CA LEU A 299 -5.86 -25.20 -34.47
C LEU A 299 -6.64 -25.10 -33.14
N LYS A 300 -7.65 -25.96 -32.96
CA LYS A 300 -8.57 -25.98 -31.80
C LYS A 300 -7.88 -25.86 -30.42
N PHE A 301 -6.71 -26.50 -30.26
CA PHE A 301 -5.93 -26.43 -29.01
C PHE A 301 -5.32 -25.04 -28.77
N ILE A 302 -4.64 -24.49 -29.78
CA ILE A 302 -3.97 -23.18 -29.69
C ILE A 302 -5.01 -22.06 -29.54
N LYS A 303 -6.14 -22.16 -30.24
CA LYS A 303 -7.29 -21.25 -30.10
C LYS A 303 -7.74 -21.11 -28.64
N SER A 304 -7.89 -22.23 -27.94
CA SER A 304 -8.36 -22.26 -26.55
C SER A 304 -7.35 -21.63 -25.59
N ILE A 305 -6.05 -21.84 -25.82
CA ILE A 305 -4.98 -21.23 -25.02
C ILE A 305 -4.94 -19.72 -25.23
N ILE A 306 -4.94 -19.27 -26.49
CA ILE A 306 -4.86 -17.84 -26.80
C ILE A 306 -6.09 -17.13 -26.21
N GLN A 307 -7.29 -17.64 -26.41
CA GLN A 307 -8.52 -17.01 -25.89
C GLN A 307 -8.56 -16.97 -24.35
N GLY A 308 -8.04 -17.99 -23.66
CA GLY A 308 -8.05 -18.05 -22.21
C GLY A 308 -7.00 -17.16 -21.54
N PHE A 309 -5.78 -17.15 -22.05
CA PHE A 309 -4.62 -16.53 -21.37
C PHE A 309 -4.28 -15.13 -21.89
N LEU A 310 -4.45 -14.88 -23.20
CA LEU A 310 -4.03 -13.61 -23.83
C LEU A 310 -4.70 -12.38 -23.22
N PRO A 311 -6.04 -12.37 -22.98
CA PRO A 311 -6.69 -11.19 -22.38
C PRO A 311 -6.18 -10.87 -20.98
N GLY A 312 -5.92 -11.91 -20.17
CA GLY A 312 -5.38 -11.74 -18.82
C GLY A 312 -3.95 -11.16 -18.81
N ILE A 313 -3.10 -11.66 -19.72
CA ILE A 313 -1.73 -11.14 -19.89
C ILE A 313 -1.76 -9.71 -20.42
N ALA A 314 -2.58 -9.43 -21.44
CA ALA A 314 -2.72 -8.09 -22.01
C ALA A 314 -3.19 -7.08 -20.97
N LEU A 315 -4.20 -7.43 -20.16
CA LEU A 315 -4.66 -6.59 -19.05
C LEU A 315 -3.53 -6.30 -18.07
N LYS A 316 -2.77 -7.33 -17.67
CA LYS A 316 -1.64 -7.17 -16.75
C LYS A 316 -0.59 -6.22 -17.30
N ILE A 317 -0.25 -6.31 -18.58
CA ILE A 317 0.71 -5.41 -19.24
C ILE A 317 0.25 -3.95 -19.13
N PHE A 318 -1.03 -3.66 -19.40
CA PHE A 318 -1.55 -2.30 -19.26
C PHE A 318 -1.53 -1.81 -17.80
N LEU A 319 -1.74 -2.71 -16.83
CA LEU A 319 -1.78 -2.36 -15.40
C LEU A 319 -0.40 -2.20 -14.75
N ILE A 320 0.70 -2.68 -15.34
CA ILE A 320 2.04 -2.63 -14.73
C ILE A 320 2.51 -1.21 -14.39
N PHE A 321 2.22 -0.22 -15.24
CA PHE A 321 2.68 1.16 -15.04
C PHE A 321 1.77 1.98 -14.12
N LEU A 322 0.54 1.50 -13.90
CA LEU A 322 -0.49 2.27 -13.21
C LEU A 322 -0.15 2.57 -11.75
N PRO A 323 0.36 1.64 -10.92
CA PRO A 323 0.73 1.96 -9.53
C PRO A 323 1.77 3.07 -9.42
N SER A 324 2.72 3.14 -10.36
CA SER A 324 3.71 4.22 -10.40
C SER A 324 3.06 5.58 -10.69
N ILE A 325 2.10 5.63 -11.64
CA ILE A 325 1.34 6.84 -11.94
C ILE A 325 0.50 7.28 -10.73
N LEU A 326 -0.18 6.34 -10.06
CA LEU A 326 -1.00 6.63 -8.89
C LEU A 326 -0.16 7.06 -7.68
N MET A 327 1.05 6.53 -7.53
CA MET A 327 2.00 6.98 -6.52
C MET A 327 2.47 8.41 -6.81
N LEU A 328 2.79 8.74 -8.06
CA LEU A 328 3.15 10.11 -8.46
C LEU A 328 2.01 11.10 -8.21
N MET A 329 0.77 10.73 -8.56
CA MET A 329 -0.41 11.52 -8.24
C MET A 329 -0.56 11.76 -6.74
N SER A 330 -0.30 10.74 -5.91
CA SER A 330 -0.39 10.84 -4.45
C SER A 330 0.73 11.69 -3.84
N LYS A 331 1.95 11.65 -4.42
CA LYS A 331 3.06 12.54 -4.05
C LYS A 331 2.72 14.00 -4.31
N PHE A 332 2.20 14.33 -5.50
CA PHE A 332 1.83 15.69 -5.87
C PHE A 332 0.73 16.30 -4.99
N GLU A 333 -0.11 15.43 -4.41
CA GLU A 333 -1.26 15.78 -3.59
C GLU A 333 -0.88 16.36 -2.21
N GLY A 334 0.35 16.09 -1.75
CA GLY A 334 0.91 16.70 -0.54
C GLY A 334 0.54 16.00 0.77
N PHE A 335 0.75 14.68 0.87
CA PHE A 335 0.72 13.98 2.16
C PHE A 335 2.09 14.01 2.84
N ASN A 336 2.09 14.07 4.17
CA ASN A 336 3.31 14.29 4.97
C ASN A 336 4.06 12.99 5.33
N SER A 337 3.46 11.82 5.13
CA SER A 337 4.00 10.53 5.56
C SER A 337 3.90 9.47 4.47
N ILE A 338 4.94 8.65 4.27
CA ILE A 338 4.98 7.57 3.28
C ILE A 338 3.80 6.63 3.46
N SER A 339 3.47 6.26 4.70
CA SER A 339 2.32 5.43 5.07
C SER A 339 0.98 5.99 4.58
N ALA A 340 0.76 7.31 4.66
CA ALA A 340 -0.43 7.96 4.12
C ALA A 340 -0.42 8.02 2.57
N LEU A 341 0.74 8.27 1.95
CA LEU A 341 0.88 8.22 0.50
C LEU A 341 0.52 6.85 -0.06
N GLU A 342 1.03 5.77 0.55
CA GLU A 342 0.74 4.40 0.14
C GLU A 342 -0.74 4.04 0.32
N ARG A 343 -1.34 4.38 1.47
CA ARG A 343 -2.78 4.18 1.71
C ARG A 343 -3.65 4.91 0.69
N ARG A 344 -3.28 6.15 0.33
CA ARG A 344 -4.01 6.93 -0.67
C ARG A 344 -3.86 6.35 -2.08
N SER A 345 -2.64 5.95 -2.45
CA SER A 345 -2.35 5.30 -3.73
C SER A 345 -3.12 3.98 -3.87
N ALA A 346 -3.11 3.15 -2.82
CA ALA A 346 -3.89 1.91 -2.74
C ALA A 346 -5.40 2.17 -2.90
N SER A 347 -5.94 3.18 -2.19
CA SER A 347 -7.35 3.56 -2.29
C SER A 347 -7.77 3.91 -3.72
N ARG A 348 -6.94 4.69 -4.43
CA ARG A 348 -7.18 5.03 -5.83
C ARG A 348 -7.10 3.82 -6.73
N TYR A 349 -6.10 2.96 -6.51
CA TYR A 349 -5.93 1.77 -7.33
C TYR A 349 -7.11 0.82 -7.14
N TYR A 350 -7.65 0.68 -5.93
CA TYR A 350 -8.88 -0.07 -5.68
C TYR A 350 -10.08 0.50 -6.44
N ILE A 351 -10.31 1.82 -6.37
CA ILE A 351 -11.39 2.48 -7.13
C ILE A 351 -11.22 2.25 -8.63
N PHE A 352 -9.98 2.36 -9.12
CA PHE A 352 -9.68 2.09 -10.52
C PHE A 352 -9.94 0.62 -10.90
N GLN A 353 -9.51 -0.34 -10.08
CA GLN A 353 -9.79 -1.76 -10.33
C GLN A 353 -11.30 -2.03 -10.31
N PHE A 354 -12.04 -1.40 -9.41
CA PHE A 354 -13.49 -1.49 -9.35
C PHE A 354 -14.17 -0.96 -10.61
N ILE A 355 -13.83 0.25 -11.05
CA ILE A 355 -14.48 0.90 -12.20
C ILE A 355 -14.01 0.27 -13.52
N ASN A 356 -12.71 0.07 -13.71
CA ASN A 356 -12.16 -0.31 -15.01
C ASN A 356 -12.06 -1.83 -15.16
N VAL A 357 -11.44 -2.50 -14.19
CA VAL A 357 -11.19 -3.95 -14.28
C VAL A 357 -12.47 -4.75 -14.05
N PHE A 358 -13.29 -4.37 -13.06
CA PHE A 358 -14.54 -5.06 -12.77
C PHE A 358 -15.71 -4.53 -13.62
N LEU A 359 -16.19 -3.30 -13.37
CA LEU A 359 -17.35 -2.76 -14.09
C LEU A 359 -17.08 -2.58 -15.58
N GLY A 360 -15.93 -2.01 -15.95
CA GLY A 360 -15.57 -1.71 -17.33
C GLY A 360 -15.43 -2.97 -18.18
N SER A 361 -14.86 -4.05 -17.63
CA SER A 361 -14.81 -5.35 -18.31
C SER A 361 -16.20 -5.93 -18.57
N ILE A 362 -17.12 -5.79 -17.61
CA ILE A 362 -18.51 -6.26 -17.77
C ILE A 362 -19.21 -5.42 -18.82
N ILE A 363 -19.25 -4.10 -18.66
CA ILE A 363 -19.97 -3.16 -19.53
C ILE A 363 -19.43 -3.20 -20.96
N THR A 364 -18.11 -3.13 -21.14
CA THR A 364 -17.55 -3.09 -22.49
C THR A 364 -17.62 -4.45 -23.16
N GLY A 365 -17.40 -5.52 -22.40
CA GLY A 365 -17.57 -6.88 -22.90
C GLY A 365 -19.00 -7.18 -23.36
N THR A 366 -20.00 -6.44 -22.87
CA THR A 366 -21.42 -6.59 -23.27
C THR A 366 -21.83 -5.59 -24.31
N ALA A 367 -21.28 -4.37 -24.26
CA ALA A 367 -21.48 -3.35 -25.27
C ALA A 367 -21.00 -3.86 -26.64
N PHE A 368 -19.87 -4.55 -26.74
CA PHE A 368 -19.47 -5.16 -28.02
C PHE A 368 -20.46 -6.21 -28.57
N GLN A 369 -21.23 -6.86 -27.69
CA GLN A 369 -22.22 -7.88 -28.07
C GLN A 369 -23.63 -7.30 -28.29
N GLN A 370 -23.92 -6.10 -27.74
CA GLN A 370 -25.27 -5.51 -27.68
C GLN A 370 -25.29 -3.99 -27.91
N LEU A 371 -24.29 -3.41 -28.60
CA LEU A 371 -24.06 -1.96 -28.72
C LEU A 371 -25.30 -1.20 -29.21
N ASP A 372 -26.00 -1.79 -30.18
CA ASP A 372 -27.21 -1.23 -30.78
C ASP A 372 -28.36 -1.08 -29.76
N ASN A 373 -28.47 -2.04 -28.83
CA ASN A 373 -29.46 -2.04 -27.75
C ASN A 373 -29.06 -1.10 -26.58
N PHE A 374 -27.77 -0.93 -26.32
CA PHE A 374 -27.28 -0.12 -25.20
C PHE A 374 -27.45 1.39 -25.42
N ILE A 375 -27.26 1.88 -26.65
CA ILE A 375 -27.36 3.31 -26.99
C ILE A 375 -28.79 3.83 -26.82
N HIS A 376 -29.79 2.95 -26.92
CA HIS A 376 -31.21 3.31 -26.89
C HIS A 376 -31.92 2.95 -25.56
N GLN A 377 -31.20 2.43 -24.55
CA GLN A 377 -31.79 1.99 -23.28
C GLN A 377 -31.97 3.13 -22.26
N SER A 378 -33.03 3.05 -21.45
CA SER A 378 -33.28 3.95 -20.32
C SER A 378 -32.33 3.66 -19.15
N ALA A 379 -32.00 4.68 -18.34
CA ALA A 379 -31.14 4.55 -17.16
C ALA A 379 -31.63 3.49 -16.14
N ASN A 380 -32.93 3.23 -16.10
CA ASN A 380 -33.54 2.22 -15.21
C ASN A 380 -33.21 0.78 -15.60
N ASP A 381 -32.76 0.54 -16.84
CA ASP A 381 -32.42 -0.79 -17.33
C ASP A 381 -30.92 -1.11 -17.19
N ILE A 382 -30.09 -0.13 -16.80
CA ILE A 382 -28.64 -0.34 -16.60
C ILE A 382 -28.35 -1.47 -15.58
N PRO A 383 -28.95 -1.49 -14.37
CA PRO A 383 -28.69 -2.57 -13.41
C PRO A 383 -29.17 -3.94 -13.88
N LYS A 384 -30.22 -3.96 -14.71
CA LYS A 384 -30.79 -5.18 -15.30
C LYS A 384 -29.83 -5.76 -16.34
N THR A 385 -29.36 -4.93 -17.26
CA THR A 385 -28.44 -5.33 -18.32
C THR A 385 -27.12 -5.81 -17.73
N ILE A 386 -26.53 -5.06 -16.78
CA ILE A 386 -25.32 -5.50 -16.06
C ILE A 386 -25.57 -6.83 -15.32
N GLY A 387 -26.73 -6.99 -14.67
CA GLY A 387 -27.10 -8.21 -13.96
C GLY A 387 -27.01 -9.46 -14.83
N VAL A 388 -27.61 -9.45 -16.02
CA VAL A 388 -27.61 -10.59 -16.97
C VAL A 388 -26.21 -10.91 -17.48
N SER A 389 -25.36 -9.90 -17.60
CA SER A 389 -24.03 -10.02 -18.17
C SER A 389 -22.97 -10.56 -17.21
N ILE A 390 -23.14 -10.39 -15.90
CA ILE A 390 -22.19 -10.86 -14.89
C ILE A 390 -21.91 -12.36 -15.03
N PRO A 391 -22.92 -13.26 -15.05
CA PRO A 391 -22.67 -14.70 -15.22
C PRO A 391 -21.85 -15.02 -16.47
N MET A 392 -22.18 -14.39 -17.61
CA MET A 392 -21.53 -14.65 -18.91
C MET A 392 -20.03 -14.27 -18.94
N LYS A 393 -19.59 -13.40 -18.03
CA LYS A 393 -18.18 -12.98 -17.91
C LYS A 393 -17.41 -13.74 -16.83
N ALA A 394 -18.03 -14.72 -16.16
CA ALA A 394 -17.35 -15.51 -15.14
C ALA A 394 -16.11 -16.24 -15.68
N THR A 395 -16.17 -16.77 -16.90
CA THR A 395 -15.04 -17.46 -17.55
C THR A 395 -13.82 -16.55 -17.72
N PHE A 396 -14.02 -15.29 -18.09
CA PHE A 396 -12.93 -14.29 -18.17
C PHE A 396 -12.29 -14.05 -16.79
N PHE A 397 -13.09 -13.90 -15.73
CA PHE A 397 -12.55 -13.68 -14.40
C PHE A 397 -11.86 -14.92 -13.81
N ILE A 398 -12.31 -16.13 -14.16
CA ILE A 398 -11.61 -17.37 -13.79
C ILE A 398 -10.22 -17.40 -14.43
N THR A 399 -10.11 -17.14 -15.74
CA THR A 399 -8.80 -17.12 -16.39
C THR A 399 -7.93 -15.97 -15.90
N TYR A 400 -8.52 -14.81 -15.62
CA TYR A 400 -7.81 -13.69 -14.99
C TYR A 400 -7.23 -14.07 -13.63
N ILE A 401 -7.97 -14.75 -12.75
CA ILE A 401 -7.47 -15.23 -11.44
C ILE A 401 -6.33 -16.25 -11.62
N MET A 402 -6.42 -17.13 -12.63
CA MET A 402 -5.35 -18.10 -12.90
C MET A 402 -4.06 -17.41 -13.38
N VAL A 403 -4.18 -16.43 -14.28
CA VAL A 403 -3.02 -15.72 -14.84
C VAL A 403 -2.43 -14.72 -13.86
N ASP A 404 -3.25 -13.82 -13.34
CA ASP A 404 -2.77 -12.74 -12.48
C ASP A 404 -2.59 -13.21 -11.05
N GLY A 405 -3.53 -14.00 -10.53
CA GLY A 405 -3.49 -14.51 -9.17
C GLY A 405 -2.47 -15.63 -9.01
N TRP A 406 -2.71 -16.80 -9.62
CA TRP A 406 -1.85 -17.97 -9.38
C TRP A 406 -0.45 -17.78 -9.95
N ALA A 407 -0.34 -17.50 -11.25
CA ALA A 407 0.98 -17.32 -11.87
C ALA A 407 1.67 -16.03 -11.41
N GLY A 408 0.92 -14.98 -11.05
CA GLY A 408 1.51 -13.78 -10.45
C GLY A 408 2.14 -14.03 -9.09
N ILE A 409 1.45 -14.73 -8.18
CA ILE A 409 2.01 -15.08 -6.86
C ILE A 409 3.17 -16.08 -6.98
N ALA A 410 3.08 -17.05 -7.89
CA ALA A 410 4.21 -17.94 -8.17
C ALA A 410 5.42 -17.17 -8.72
N GLY A 411 5.19 -16.18 -9.58
CA GLY A 411 6.21 -15.26 -10.10
C GLY A 411 6.80 -14.33 -9.03
N GLU A 412 6.00 -13.93 -8.04
CA GLU A 412 6.44 -13.08 -6.94
C GLU A 412 7.51 -13.79 -6.09
N ILE A 413 7.43 -15.11 -5.90
CA ILE A 413 8.49 -15.89 -5.19
C ILE A 413 9.86 -15.67 -5.84
N LEU A 414 9.92 -15.70 -7.17
CA LEU A 414 11.15 -15.52 -7.94
C LEU A 414 11.69 -14.08 -7.86
N ARG A 415 10.86 -13.12 -7.44
CA ARG A 415 11.14 -11.67 -7.42
C ARG A 415 11.86 -11.20 -8.69
N LEU A 416 11.29 -11.55 -9.85
CA LEU A 416 11.90 -11.28 -11.17
C LEU A 416 12.29 -9.81 -11.36
N LYS A 417 11.44 -8.86 -10.94
CA LYS A 417 11.72 -7.42 -11.08
C LYS A 417 12.95 -7.00 -10.27
N PRO A 418 13.04 -7.22 -8.94
CA PRO A 418 14.26 -6.97 -8.18
C PRO A 418 15.49 -7.71 -8.73
N LEU A 419 15.35 -8.97 -9.14
CA LEU A 419 16.47 -9.77 -9.66
C LEU A 419 17.06 -9.18 -10.94
N ILE A 420 16.22 -8.82 -11.91
CA ILE A 420 16.65 -8.19 -13.17
C ILE A 420 17.27 -6.82 -12.89
N ILE A 421 16.65 -6.01 -12.03
CA ILE A 421 17.17 -4.69 -11.65
C ILE A 421 18.51 -4.82 -10.95
N TYR A 422 18.69 -5.80 -10.07
CA TYR A 422 19.97 -6.07 -9.40
C TYR A 422 21.06 -6.40 -10.40
N HIS A 423 20.84 -7.34 -11.34
CA HIS A 423 21.85 -7.65 -12.35
C HIS A 423 22.13 -6.48 -13.29
N LEU A 424 21.11 -5.69 -13.65
CA LEU A 424 21.27 -4.49 -14.47
C LEU A 424 22.07 -3.40 -13.74
N LYS A 425 21.72 -3.13 -12.47
CA LYS A 425 22.47 -2.21 -11.59
C LYS A 425 23.89 -2.70 -11.42
N ASN A 426 24.09 -3.98 -11.12
CA ASN A 426 25.40 -4.56 -10.90
C ASN A 426 26.30 -4.46 -12.15
N PHE A 427 25.72 -4.63 -13.34
CA PHE A 427 26.48 -4.54 -14.58
C PHE A 427 26.81 -3.08 -14.98
N PHE A 428 25.86 -2.15 -14.85
CA PHE A 428 26.02 -0.78 -15.35
C PHE A 428 26.38 0.27 -14.28
N LEU A 429 25.75 0.19 -13.10
CA LEU A 429 25.69 1.25 -12.10
C LEU A 429 26.54 0.98 -10.86
N VAL A 430 26.70 -0.27 -10.42
CA VAL A 430 27.49 -0.62 -9.23
C VAL A 430 28.96 -0.39 -9.51
N LYS A 431 29.59 0.38 -8.63
CA LYS A 431 31.00 0.74 -8.72
C LYS A 431 31.76 0.40 -7.44
N THR A 432 31.13 0.60 -6.30
CA THR A 432 31.64 0.34 -4.95
C THR A 432 30.88 -0.81 -4.28
N GLU A 433 31.40 -1.33 -3.16
CA GLU A 433 30.68 -2.36 -2.38
C GLU A 433 29.42 -1.77 -1.72
N LYS A 434 29.46 -0.51 -1.30
CA LYS A 434 28.28 0.20 -0.79
C LYS A 434 27.17 0.30 -1.84
N ASP A 435 27.50 0.57 -3.12
CA ASP A 435 26.50 0.56 -4.21
C ASP A 435 25.89 -0.84 -4.40
N ARG A 436 26.66 -1.90 -4.10
CA ARG A 436 26.18 -3.27 -4.20
C ARG A 436 25.19 -3.59 -3.09
N GLU A 437 25.47 -3.16 -1.86
CA GLU A 437 24.53 -3.25 -0.74
C GLU A 437 23.24 -2.48 -1.04
N GLU A 438 23.34 -1.23 -1.52
CA GLU A 438 22.17 -0.44 -1.96
C GLU A 438 21.41 -1.09 -3.14
N ALA A 439 22.11 -1.84 -4.01
CA ALA A 439 21.48 -2.58 -5.09
C ALA A 439 20.81 -3.88 -4.63
N MET A 440 21.23 -4.44 -3.49
CA MET A 440 20.65 -5.64 -2.87
C MET A 440 19.41 -5.34 -2.03
N ASP A 441 19.03 -4.07 -1.86
CA ASP A 441 17.83 -3.70 -1.13
C ASP A 441 16.57 -4.36 -1.72
N PRO A 442 15.90 -5.25 -0.97
CA PRO A 442 14.70 -5.94 -1.41
C PRO A 442 13.48 -5.02 -1.51
N GLY A 443 13.51 -3.84 -0.90
CA GLY A 443 12.38 -2.92 -0.79
C GLY A 443 11.28 -3.41 0.15
N THR A 444 10.18 -2.66 0.17
CA THR A 444 9.05 -2.87 1.08
C THR A 444 8.01 -3.85 0.54
N LEU A 445 7.14 -4.31 1.45
CA LEU A 445 5.90 -4.96 1.09
C LEU A 445 5.06 -3.96 0.28
N GLY A 446 4.85 -4.22 -1.01
CA GLY A 446 4.16 -3.32 -1.93
C GLY A 446 2.67 -3.15 -1.61
N PHE A 447 2.35 -2.41 -0.54
CA PHE A 447 0.99 -2.20 -0.05
C PHE A 447 0.13 -1.51 -1.12
N ASN A 448 0.69 -0.51 -1.79
CA ASN A 448 0.06 0.21 -2.90
C ASN A 448 -0.35 -0.69 -4.08
N THR A 449 0.31 -1.83 -4.30
CA THR A 449 0.02 -2.75 -5.41
C THR A 449 -0.77 -3.99 -4.97
N GLY A 450 -0.33 -4.64 -3.89
CA GLY A 450 -0.86 -5.93 -3.47
C GLY A 450 -2.22 -5.82 -2.78
N GLU A 451 -2.42 -4.80 -1.95
CA GLU A 451 -3.66 -4.64 -1.20
C GLU A 451 -4.89 -4.45 -2.12
N PRO A 452 -4.83 -3.59 -3.15
CA PRO A 452 -5.97 -3.42 -4.07
C PRO A 452 -6.28 -4.69 -4.87
N GLN A 453 -5.25 -5.45 -5.28
CA GLN A 453 -5.42 -6.72 -5.99
C GLN A 453 -6.15 -7.77 -5.14
N ILE A 454 -5.76 -7.90 -3.87
CA ILE A 454 -6.44 -8.80 -2.92
C ILE A 454 -7.91 -8.38 -2.76
N GLN A 455 -8.18 -7.08 -2.68
CA GLN A 455 -9.56 -6.56 -2.56
C GLN A 455 -10.41 -6.81 -3.81
N LEU A 456 -9.82 -6.78 -5.00
CA LEU A 456 -10.51 -7.17 -6.23
C LEU A 456 -10.93 -8.64 -6.18
N TYR A 457 -10.09 -9.54 -5.68
CA TYR A 457 -10.48 -10.95 -5.51
C TYR A 457 -11.56 -11.14 -4.44
N PHE A 458 -11.54 -10.35 -3.36
CA PHE A 458 -12.67 -10.31 -2.41
C PHE A 458 -13.97 -9.86 -3.09
N LEU A 459 -13.93 -8.79 -3.88
CA LEU A 459 -15.09 -8.31 -4.65
C LEU A 459 -15.62 -9.40 -5.59
N LEU A 460 -14.75 -10.02 -6.39
CA LEU A 460 -15.14 -11.10 -7.31
C LEU A 460 -15.74 -12.28 -6.55
N GLY A 461 -15.13 -12.69 -5.43
CA GLY A 461 -15.66 -13.76 -4.58
C GLY A 461 -17.05 -13.44 -4.03
N LEU A 462 -17.25 -12.24 -3.50
CA LEU A 462 -18.54 -11.81 -2.95
C LEU A 462 -19.62 -11.71 -4.03
N VAL A 463 -19.31 -11.15 -5.20
CA VAL A 463 -20.25 -11.03 -6.33
C VAL A 463 -20.60 -12.40 -6.91
N TYR A 464 -19.60 -13.23 -7.21
CA TYR A 464 -19.81 -14.50 -7.89
C TYR A 464 -20.20 -15.66 -6.97
N SER A 465 -20.07 -15.53 -5.65
CA SER A 465 -20.46 -16.57 -4.69
C SER A 465 -21.88 -17.09 -4.91
N VAL A 466 -22.84 -16.18 -5.16
CA VAL A 466 -24.26 -16.49 -5.39
C VAL A 466 -24.57 -16.72 -6.87
N VAL A 467 -23.83 -16.08 -7.77
CA VAL A 467 -24.09 -16.08 -9.22
C VAL A 467 -23.50 -17.31 -9.90
N THR A 468 -22.19 -17.53 -9.74
CA THR A 468 -21.42 -18.62 -10.36
C THR A 468 -20.44 -19.21 -9.34
N PRO A 469 -20.89 -20.14 -8.48
CA PRO A 469 -20.10 -20.63 -7.34
C PRO A 469 -18.78 -21.33 -7.71
N ILE A 470 -18.63 -21.78 -8.96
CA ILE A 470 -17.41 -22.44 -9.46
C ILE A 470 -16.18 -21.51 -9.43
N LEU A 471 -16.37 -20.20 -9.32
CA LEU A 471 -15.27 -19.24 -9.18
C LEU A 471 -14.60 -19.30 -7.79
N LEU A 472 -15.34 -19.73 -6.75
CA LEU A 472 -14.84 -19.74 -5.37
C LEU A 472 -13.62 -20.64 -5.13
N PRO A 473 -13.57 -21.91 -5.63
CA PRO A 473 -12.37 -22.73 -5.52
C PRO A 473 -11.11 -22.06 -6.07
N PHE A 474 -11.22 -21.31 -7.17
CA PHE A 474 -10.06 -20.63 -7.77
C PHE A 474 -9.51 -19.52 -6.88
N ILE A 475 -10.42 -18.77 -6.23
CA ILE A 475 -10.06 -17.76 -5.24
C ILE A 475 -9.44 -18.40 -3.99
N ILE A 476 -9.98 -19.52 -3.50
CA ILE A 476 -9.44 -20.21 -2.31
C ILE A 476 -8.01 -20.68 -2.57
N VAL A 477 -7.74 -21.27 -3.74
CA VAL A 477 -6.37 -21.67 -4.13
C VAL A 477 -5.45 -20.46 -4.19
N PHE A 478 -5.92 -19.33 -4.75
CA PHE A 478 -5.15 -18.08 -4.75
C PHE A 478 -4.78 -17.66 -3.33
N PHE A 479 -5.75 -17.58 -2.40
CA PHE A 479 -5.49 -17.15 -1.03
C PHE A 479 -4.56 -18.11 -0.27
N ALA A 480 -4.69 -19.43 -0.50
CA ALA A 480 -3.82 -20.43 0.11
C ALA A 480 -2.36 -20.26 -0.37
N LEU A 481 -2.15 -20.07 -1.68
CA LEU A 481 -0.82 -19.81 -2.24
C LEU A 481 -0.26 -18.47 -1.76
N ALA A 482 -1.06 -17.41 -1.85
CA ALA A 482 -0.66 -16.06 -1.41
C ALA A 482 -0.26 -16.02 0.06
N TYR A 483 -1.01 -16.72 0.94
CA TYR A 483 -0.67 -16.81 2.36
C TYR A 483 0.72 -17.43 2.60
N VAL A 484 1.01 -18.56 1.94
CA VAL A 484 2.30 -19.25 2.10
C VAL A 484 3.45 -18.39 1.55
N VAL A 485 3.25 -17.78 0.37
CA VAL A 485 4.27 -16.97 -0.31
C VAL A 485 4.57 -15.69 0.45
N TYR A 486 3.55 -14.87 0.74
CA TYR A 486 3.77 -13.61 1.44
C TYR A 486 4.30 -13.83 2.87
N ARG A 487 3.85 -14.88 3.57
CA ARG A 487 4.43 -15.24 4.87
C ARG A 487 5.93 -15.56 4.75
N HIS A 488 6.32 -16.32 3.73
CA HIS A 488 7.74 -16.62 3.50
C HIS A 488 8.55 -15.35 3.18
N GLN A 489 8.03 -14.46 2.35
CA GLN A 489 8.73 -13.24 1.95
C GLN A 489 8.80 -12.18 3.06
N ILE A 490 7.76 -12.04 3.87
CA ILE A 490 7.77 -11.13 5.04
C ILE A 490 8.84 -11.56 6.03
N ILE A 491 9.07 -12.87 6.21
CA ILE A 491 10.07 -13.37 7.16
C ILE A 491 11.51 -13.24 6.59
N ASN A 492 11.71 -13.49 5.30
CA ASN A 492 13.05 -13.69 4.75
C ASN A 492 13.55 -12.55 3.85
N VAL A 493 12.68 -11.67 3.36
CA VAL A 493 13.04 -10.77 2.25
C VAL A 493 12.61 -9.32 2.48
N TYR A 494 11.36 -9.03 2.81
CA TYR A 494 10.89 -7.65 2.84
C TYR A 494 11.45 -6.87 4.03
N ASN A 495 11.91 -5.64 3.77
CA ASN A 495 12.27 -4.69 4.81
C ASN A 495 11.09 -3.77 5.11
N GLN A 496 10.86 -3.48 6.38
CA GLN A 496 9.82 -2.57 6.81
C GLN A 496 10.40 -1.14 6.92
N GLU A 497 10.04 -0.28 5.96
CA GLU A 497 10.52 1.12 5.91
C GLU A 497 9.82 2.01 6.95
N TYR A 498 8.58 1.69 7.31
CA TYR A 498 7.79 2.41 8.31
C TYR A 498 6.86 1.47 9.10
N GLU A 499 6.47 1.89 10.31
CA GLU A 499 5.53 1.14 11.16
C GLU A 499 4.24 1.94 11.41
N SER A 500 3.11 1.42 10.89
CA SER A 500 1.78 2.08 10.97
C SER A 500 0.82 1.43 11.98
N ALA A 501 1.24 0.35 12.64
CA ALA A 501 0.49 -0.45 13.61
C ALA A 501 -0.89 -0.90 13.09
N ALA A 502 -1.00 -1.25 11.80
CA ALA A 502 -2.24 -1.61 11.11
C ALA A 502 -3.31 -0.50 11.03
N ALA A 503 -2.90 0.78 11.01
CA ALA A 503 -3.82 1.92 10.88
C ALA A 503 -4.65 1.93 9.57
N PHE A 504 -4.29 1.11 8.57
CA PHE A 504 -5.04 0.95 7.32
C PHE A 504 -6.29 0.05 7.44
N TRP A 505 -6.44 -0.71 8.53
CA TRP A 505 -7.51 -1.72 8.65
C TRP A 505 -8.95 -1.16 8.50
N PRO A 506 -9.30 0.02 9.06
CA PRO A 506 -10.62 0.61 8.84
C PRO A 506 -10.95 0.85 7.36
N ASP A 507 -9.95 1.24 6.57
CA ASP A 507 -10.09 1.46 5.12
C ASP A 507 -10.39 0.13 4.41
N ILE A 508 -9.65 -0.93 4.73
CA ILE A 508 -9.85 -2.28 4.17
C ILE A 508 -11.25 -2.79 4.51
N HIS A 509 -11.62 -2.74 5.79
CA HIS A 509 -12.94 -3.17 6.25
C HIS A 509 -14.06 -2.41 5.52
N GLY A 510 -13.93 -1.08 5.38
CA GLY A 510 -14.89 -0.26 4.65
C GLY A 510 -15.04 -0.68 3.17
N ARG A 511 -13.94 -1.01 2.50
CA ARG A 511 -13.96 -1.46 1.10
C ARG A 511 -14.58 -2.85 0.93
N ILE A 512 -14.32 -3.80 1.83
CA ILE A 512 -14.96 -5.13 1.78
C ILE A 512 -16.47 -5.02 2.02
N VAL A 513 -16.89 -4.19 2.97
CA VAL A 513 -18.32 -3.90 3.19
C VAL A 513 -18.94 -3.25 1.94
N THR A 514 -18.24 -2.30 1.31
CA THR A 514 -18.69 -1.68 0.05
C THR A 514 -18.85 -2.73 -1.05
N ALA A 515 -17.89 -3.65 -1.19
CA ALA A 515 -17.96 -4.76 -2.13
C ALA A 515 -19.15 -5.70 -1.85
N LEU A 516 -19.48 -5.93 -0.57
CA LEU A 516 -20.65 -6.71 -0.16
C LEU A 516 -21.97 -6.01 -0.54
N VAL A 517 -22.06 -4.70 -0.33
CA VAL A 517 -23.22 -3.90 -0.78
C VAL A 517 -23.34 -3.92 -2.30
N VAL A 518 -22.23 -3.77 -3.04
CA VAL A 518 -22.23 -3.88 -4.50
C VAL A 518 -22.70 -5.26 -4.95
N SER A 519 -22.21 -6.35 -4.34
CA SER A 519 -22.68 -7.71 -4.64
C SER A 519 -24.20 -7.85 -4.48
N GLN A 520 -24.78 -7.31 -3.41
CA GLN A 520 -26.22 -7.34 -3.16
C GLN A 520 -27.02 -6.51 -4.19
N LEU A 521 -26.53 -5.33 -4.57
CA LEU A 521 -27.15 -4.50 -5.60
C LEU A 521 -27.12 -5.16 -6.98
N LEU A 522 -26.00 -5.81 -7.33
CA LEU A 522 -25.88 -6.55 -8.59
C LEU A 522 -26.77 -7.80 -8.62
N LEU A 523 -26.87 -8.52 -7.49
CA LEU A 523 -27.79 -9.65 -7.35
C LEU A 523 -29.25 -9.18 -7.50
N MET A 524 -29.59 -8.03 -6.94
CA MET A 524 -30.91 -7.41 -7.11
C MET A 524 -31.20 -7.06 -8.57
N GLY A 525 -30.25 -6.45 -9.29
CA GLY A 525 -30.37 -6.15 -10.71
C GLY A 525 -30.58 -7.41 -11.56
N LEU A 526 -29.81 -8.46 -11.29
CA LEU A 526 -29.93 -9.76 -11.95
C LEU A 526 -31.31 -10.41 -11.69
N LEU A 527 -31.75 -10.53 -10.44
CA LEU A 527 -33.02 -11.19 -10.11
C LEU A 527 -34.24 -10.41 -10.61
N SER A 528 -34.14 -9.09 -10.72
CA SER A 528 -35.18 -8.26 -11.34
C SER A 528 -35.43 -8.60 -12.81
N THR A 529 -34.42 -9.07 -13.54
CA THR A 529 -34.61 -9.46 -14.97
C THR A 529 -35.28 -10.82 -15.14
N LYS A 530 -35.20 -11.68 -14.11
CA LYS A 530 -35.74 -13.04 -14.14
C LYS A 530 -37.20 -13.12 -13.64
N ASN A 531 -37.91 -11.98 -13.59
CA ASN A 531 -39.30 -11.86 -13.10
C ASN A 531 -39.54 -12.48 -11.72
N ALA A 532 -38.53 -12.49 -10.84
CA ALA A 532 -38.64 -12.98 -9.47
C ALA A 532 -39.20 -11.89 -8.52
N ALA A 533 -40.30 -11.25 -8.89
CA ALA A 533 -40.83 -10.04 -8.22
C ALA A 533 -41.15 -10.23 -6.72
N GLN A 534 -41.50 -11.46 -6.30
CA GLN A 534 -41.76 -11.79 -4.89
C GLN A 534 -40.51 -11.70 -4.00
N SER A 535 -39.30 -11.66 -4.58
CA SER A 535 -38.02 -11.62 -3.86
C SER A 535 -37.51 -10.20 -3.56
N THR A 536 -38.06 -9.17 -4.18
CA THR A 536 -37.55 -7.80 -4.11
C THR A 536 -37.49 -7.23 -2.68
N PRO A 537 -38.50 -7.41 -1.80
CA PRO A 537 -38.44 -6.91 -0.42
C PRO A 537 -37.28 -7.51 0.38
N LEU A 538 -37.01 -8.80 0.21
CA LEU A 538 -35.92 -9.50 0.88
C LEU A 538 -34.55 -9.05 0.37
N LEU A 539 -34.41 -8.73 -0.92
CA LEU A 539 -33.16 -8.25 -1.49
C LEU A 539 -32.84 -6.81 -1.07
N ILE A 540 -33.85 -5.96 -0.83
CA ILE A 540 -33.67 -4.59 -0.31
C ILE A 540 -33.27 -4.61 1.16
N THR A 541 -33.73 -5.59 1.92
CA THR A 541 -33.43 -5.70 3.36
C THR A 541 -31.94 -5.95 3.62
N LEU A 542 -31.26 -6.73 2.76
CA LEU A 542 -29.84 -7.06 2.87
C LEU A 542 -28.87 -5.85 2.88
N PRO A 543 -28.90 -4.92 1.91
CA PRO A 543 -28.02 -3.76 1.91
C PRO A 543 -28.32 -2.82 3.08
N VAL A 544 -29.60 -2.70 3.50
CA VAL A 544 -29.97 -1.92 4.69
C VAL A 544 -29.30 -2.50 5.95
N LEU A 545 -29.40 -3.82 6.15
CA LEU A 545 -28.73 -4.50 7.27
C LEU A 545 -27.21 -4.38 7.20
N THR A 546 -26.62 -4.45 6.00
CA THR A 546 -25.17 -4.34 5.79
C THR A 546 -24.65 -2.93 6.09
N ILE A 547 -25.39 -1.89 5.68
CA ILE A 547 -25.07 -0.50 5.99
C ILE A 547 -25.22 -0.23 7.50
N PHE A 548 -26.26 -0.79 8.12
CA PHE A 548 -26.43 -0.70 9.58
C PHE A 548 -25.26 -1.38 10.32
N PHE A 549 -24.87 -2.58 9.90
CA PHE A 549 -23.70 -3.28 10.41
C PHE A 549 -22.42 -2.45 10.26
N HIS A 550 -22.20 -1.84 9.10
CA HIS A 550 -21.04 -0.97 8.88
C HIS A 550 -21.00 0.20 9.86
N ARG A 551 -22.13 0.89 10.05
CA ARG A 551 -22.24 1.99 11.02
C ARG A 551 -21.96 1.51 12.45
N PHE A 552 -22.46 0.33 12.82
CA PHE A 552 -22.18 -0.28 14.12
C PHE A 552 -20.67 -0.54 14.31
N CYS A 553 -20.01 -1.21 13.36
CA CYS A 553 -18.58 -1.49 13.46
C CYS A 553 -17.73 -0.20 13.46
N LYS A 554 -18.13 0.77 12.63
CA LYS A 554 -17.49 2.09 12.57
C LYS A 554 -17.54 2.79 13.92
N GLY A 555 -18.72 2.88 14.55
CA GLY A 555 -18.86 3.50 15.87
C GLY A 555 -18.13 2.74 17.00
N ARG A 556 -18.08 1.40 16.92
CA ARG A 556 -17.56 0.56 18.01
C ARG A 556 -16.05 0.37 18.01
N TYR A 557 -15.43 0.23 16.83
CA TYR A 557 -14.03 -0.22 16.70
C TYR A 557 -13.11 0.79 16.00
N GLU A 558 -13.60 1.61 15.07
CA GLU A 558 -12.77 2.62 14.37
C GLU A 558 -12.08 3.61 15.32
N PRO A 559 -12.69 4.06 16.45
CA PRO A 559 -12.01 4.93 17.39
C PRO A 559 -10.68 4.39 17.92
N ALA A 560 -10.49 3.06 18.00
CA ALA A 560 -9.22 2.45 18.43
C ALA A 560 -8.07 2.62 17.42
N PHE A 561 -8.39 2.95 16.17
CA PHE A 561 -7.41 3.18 15.11
C PHE A 561 -7.11 4.66 14.92
N LEU A 562 -8.11 5.52 15.12
CA LEU A 562 -8.01 6.97 14.91
C LEU A 562 -7.57 7.76 16.15
N ARG A 563 -7.94 7.29 17.35
CA ARG A 563 -7.68 7.99 18.61
C ARG A 563 -6.83 7.13 19.52
N TYR A 564 -5.82 7.73 20.14
CA TYR A 564 -5.00 7.05 21.13
C TYR A 564 -5.61 7.23 22.52
N PRO A 565 -6.00 6.17 23.24
CA PRO A 565 -6.63 6.28 24.55
C PRO A 565 -5.70 6.89 25.61
N LEU A 566 -6.19 7.88 26.36
CA LEU A 566 -5.40 8.56 27.40
C LEU A 566 -5.00 7.65 28.57
N GLN A 567 -5.83 6.64 28.89
CA GLN A 567 -5.51 5.66 29.92
C GLN A 567 -4.27 4.84 29.56
N GLU A 568 -4.18 4.37 28.31
CA GLU A 568 -3.02 3.64 27.80
C GLU A 568 -1.78 4.52 27.75
N ALA A 569 -1.93 5.79 27.32
CA ALA A 569 -0.85 6.77 27.31
C ALA A 569 -0.25 6.97 28.71
N MET A 570 -1.11 7.18 29.72
CA MET A 570 -0.69 7.39 31.10
C MET A 570 -0.06 6.12 31.69
N MET A 571 -0.68 4.95 31.48
CA MET A 571 -0.15 3.67 31.94
C MET A 571 1.26 3.43 31.39
N LYS A 572 1.46 3.65 30.08
CA LYS A 572 2.77 3.50 29.45
C LYS A 572 3.81 4.48 30.01
N ASP A 573 3.43 5.76 30.16
CA ASP A 573 4.31 6.77 30.74
C ASP A 573 4.71 6.45 32.19
N THR A 574 3.79 5.94 33.02
CA THR A 574 4.11 5.53 34.40
C THR A 574 5.05 4.34 34.47
N LEU A 575 4.84 3.32 33.63
CA LEU A 575 5.70 2.13 33.56
C LEU A 575 7.11 2.48 33.08
N GLU A 576 7.24 3.33 32.06
CA GLU A 576 8.54 3.76 31.56
C GLU A 576 9.28 4.66 32.55
N ARG A 577 8.59 5.58 33.22
CA ARG A 577 9.19 6.42 34.27
C ARG A 577 9.68 5.57 35.46
N ALA A 578 8.97 4.49 35.79
CA ALA A 578 9.40 3.56 36.83
C ALA A 578 10.60 2.71 36.40
N ARG A 579 10.70 2.35 35.10
CA ARG A 579 11.81 1.57 34.55
C ARG A 579 13.08 2.41 34.39
N GLU A 580 12.95 3.63 33.89
CA GLU A 580 14.06 4.53 33.54
C GLU A 580 13.79 5.96 34.05
N PRO A 581 14.01 6.22 35.36
CA PRO A 581 13.64 7.50 35.97
C PRO A 581 14.54 8.68 35.52
N ASN A 582 15.79 8.41 35.14
CA ASN A 582 16.81 9.43 34.86
C ASN A 582 17.05 9.70 33.37
N LEU A 583 16.12 9.28 32.49
CA LEU A 583 16.28 9.45 31.06
C LEU A 583 16.18 10.94 30.65
N ASN A 584 17.18 11.43 29.91
CA ASN A 584 17.11 12.75 29.29
C ASN A 584 16.27 12.70 28.00
N LEU A 585 14.95 12.81 28.16
CA LEU A 585 14.00 12.80 27.04
C LEU A 585 14.23 13.98 26.07
N LYS A 586 14.72 15.13 26.56
CA LYS A 586 14.98 16.31 25.71
C LYS A 586 16.06 16.00 24.68
N GLY A 587 17.19 15.44 25.12
CA GLY A 587 18.28 15.04 24.22
C GLY A 587 17.84 13.99 23.19
N PHE A 588 17.02 13.02 23.60
CA PHE A 588 16.48 11.98 22.72
C PHE A 588 15.55 12.55 21.62
N LEU A 589 14.72 13.54 21.94
CA LEU A 589 13.71 14.06 21.00
C LEU A 589 14.22 15.25 20.16
N GLN A 590 15.16 16.05 20.66
CA GLN A 590 15.60 17.28 20.00
C GLN A 590 16.19 17.03 18.60
N ASN A 591 16.91 15.93 18.40
CA ASN A 591 17.53 15.59 17.12
C ASN A 591 16.70 14.62 16.26
N ALA A 592 15.55 14.15 16.76
CA ALA A 592 14.77 13.12 16.08
C ALA A 592 14.19 13.60 14.74
N TYR A 593 13.64 14.81 14.72
CA TYR A 593 12.93 15.41 13.58
C TYR A 593 13.73 16.51 12.87
N ILE A 594 15.05 16.35 12.81
CA ILE A 594 15.90 17.18 11.95
C ILE A 594 15.84 16.61 10.53
N HIS A 595 15.73 17.51 9.54
CA HIS A 595 15.75 17.10 8.14
C HIS A 595 17.02 16.28 7.85
N PRO A 596 16.96 15.12 7.18
CA PRO A 596 18.10 14.20 7.02
C PRO A 596 19.37 14.86 6.52
N VAL A 597 19.22 15.87 5.65
CA VAL A 597 20.32 16.64 5.07
C VAL A 597 21.12 17.49 6.09
N PHE A 598 20.58 17.77 7.27
CA PHE A 598 21.27 18.46 8.36
C PHE A 598 21.83 17.52 9.43
N LYS A 599 21.43 16.23 9.44
CA LYS A 599 22.10 15.22 10.28
C LYS A 599 23.49 14.96 9.71
N GLY A 600 24.51 14.91 10.56
CA GLY A 600 25.88 14.61 10.15
C GLY A 600 26.02 13.16 9.68
N GLU A 601 26.99 12.85 8.81
CA GLU A 601 27.27 11.49 8.33
C GLU A 601 27.65 10.51 9.47
N ASP A 602 28.08 11.02 10.63
CA ASP A 602 28.52 10.23 11.79
C ASP A 602 27.39 9.83 12.78
N GLU A 603 26.16 10.35 12.60
CA GLU A 603 25.02 10.01 13.48
C GLU A 603 24.18 8.82 12.98
N ASP A 604 24.25 8.48 11.68
CA ASP A 604 23.48 7.38 11.08
C ASP A 604 23.92 5.99 11.56
N ASP A 605 25.19 5.81 11.96
CA ASP A 605 25.70 4.53 12.48
C ASP A 605 25.29 4.26 13.94
N ASN A 606 24.96 5.29 14.72
CA ASN A 606 24.60 5.13 16.13
C ASN A 606 23.13 4.73 16.34
N ASP A 607 22.24 5.04 15.39
CA ASP A 607 20.83 4.62 15.44
C ASP A 607 20.64 3.13 15.11
N VAL A 608 21.63 2.49 14.46
CA VAL A 608 21.67 1.03 14.23
C VAL A 608 22.31 0.30 15.41
N ALA A 609 23.22 0.96 16.15
CA ALA A 609 23.94 0.37 17.29
C ALA A 609 23.08 0.20 18.57
N MET A 610 21.86 0.75 18.61
CA MET A 610 20.91 0.55 19.72
C MET A 610 19.99 -0.68 19.53
N GLU A 611 20.34 -1.60 18.63
CA GLU A 611 19.87 -2.98 18.67
C GLU A 611 20.73 -3.81 19.65
N GLU A 612 20.73 -3.47 20.94
CA GLU A 612 21.16 -4.46 21.93
C GLU A 612 20.20 -5.66 21.88
N PRO A 613 20.70 -6.90 21.79
CA PRO A 613 19.86 -8.08 21.85
C PRO A 613 19.14 -8.09 23.19
N MET A 614 17.83 -8.25 23.10
CA MET A 614 16.89 -8.36 24.22
C MET A 614 17.49 -9.21 25.35
N GLN A 615 17.93 -8.58 26.44
CA GLN A 615 18.00 -9.29 27.72
C GLN A 615 16.56 -9.71 28.03
N GLU A 616 16.34 -11.02 27.99
CA GLU A 616 15.06 -11.67 28.25
C GLU A 616 14.33 -10.96 29.39
N GLN A 617 13.14 -10.46 29.09
CA GLN A 617 12.16 -10.13 30.11
C GLN A 617 12.00 -11.36 30.99
N VAL A 618 12.39 -11.25 32.26
CA VAL A 618 12.19 -12.30 33.26
C VAL A 618 10.68 -12.48 33.46
N LEU A 619 10.09 -13.32 32.61
CA LEU A 619 8.77 -13.87 32.79
C LEU A 619 8.82 -14.76 34.03
N VAL A 620 8.07 -14.36 35.06
CA VAL A 620 7.82 -15.17 36.26
C VAL A 620 7.32 -16.54 35.80
N GLN A 621 8.15 -17.58 36.00
CA GLN A 621 7.83 -18.95 35.60
C GLN A 621 6.66 -19.50 36.43
N THR A 622 5.47 -19.57 35.85
CA THR A 622 4.43 -20.48 36.34
C THR A 622 4.76 -21.89 35.86
N LYS A 623 5.20 -22.71 36.81
CA LYS A 623 5.63 -24.11 36.65
C LYS A 623 4.56 -24.95 35.94
N ARG A 624 4.82 -25.39 34.70
CA ARG A 624 4.16 -26.58 34.12
C ARG A 624 5.20 -27.37 33.33
N GLN A 625 5.65 -28.48 33.92
CA GLN A 625 6.59 -29.41 33.29
C GLN A 625 5.89 -30.19 32.19
N SER A 626 6.48 -30.20 30.99
CA SER A 626 6.22 -31.21 29.97
C SER A 626 7.58 -31.76 29.52
N ARG A 627 7.80 -33.05 29.81
CA ARG A 627 8.96 -33.83 29.38
C ARG A 627 8.78 -34.21 27.91
N ARG A 628 9.78 -33.98 27.07
CA ARG A 628 10.11 -34.93 25.99
C ARG A 628 11.58 -34.84 25.61
N ASN A 629 12.26 -35.97 25.78
CA ASN A 629 13.66 -36.21 25.45
C ASN A 629 13.85 -36.40 23.94
N THR A 630 14.96 -35.89 23.41
CA THR A 630 15.81 -36.63 22.44
C THR A 630 17.26 -36.11 22.50
N PRO A 631 18.30 -36.97 22.38
CA PRO A 631 19.69 -36.61 22.68
C PRO A 631 20.64 -36.54 21.46
N LEU A 632 21.57 -35.56 21.51
CA LEU A 632 23.00 -35.58 21.10
C LEU A 632 23.40 -35.82 19.61
N PRO A 633 24.67 -35.54 19.17
CA PRO A 633 25.76 -34.72 19.74
C PRO A 633 26.52 -33.77 18.76
N SER A 634 27.36 -32.93 19.36
CA SER A 634 28.36 -31.97 18.87
C SER A 634 29.60 -32.52 18.13
N LYS A 635 30.31 -31.66 17.36
CA LYS A 635 31.79 -31.68 17.25
C LYS A 635 32.42 -30.35 16.77
N HIS A 636 33.56 -30.02 17.41
CA HIS A 636 34.65 -29.03 17.13
C HIS A 636 34.39 -27.54 17.41
N SER A 637 34.92 -26.91 18.48
CA SER A 637 36.32 -26.57 18.89
C SER A 637 36.92 -25.42 18.05
N GLY A 638 37.40 -24.28 18.57
CA GLY A 638 37.49 -23.74 19.94
C GLY A 638 38.21 -22.37 19.92
N SER A 639 38.22 -21.64 21.03
CA SER A 639 39.36 -20.84 21.53
C SER A 639 38.99 -20.09 22.83
N THR A 640 39.73 -20.45 23.89
CA THR A 640 40.24 -19.64 25.01
C THR A 640 39.43 -18.48 25.61
N SER A 641 39.03 -18.64 26.88
CA SER A 641 38.77 -17.56 27.85
C SER A 641 39.68 -17.74 29.08
N PRO A 642 40.13 -16.67 29.76
CA PRO A 642 41.03 -16.80 30.91
C PRO A 642 40.26 -17.07 32.21
N SER A 643 40.95 -17.81 33.08
CA SER A 643 40.55 -18.31 34.40
C SER A 643 40.12 -17.23 35.40
N LYS A 644 39.03 -17.47 36.14
CA LYS A 644 38.78 -16.87 37.46
C LYS A 644 38.93 -17.90 38.58
N SER A 645 39.51 -17.42 39.66
CA SER A 645 39.98 -18.12 40.85
C SER A 645 38.85 -18.65 41.74
N ARG A 646 39.14 -19.81 42.35
CA ARG A 646 38.46 -20.41 43.50
C ARG A 646 38.52 -19.48 44.71
N VAL A 647 37.38 -19.26 45.38
CA VAL A 647 37.33 -19.03 46.82
C VAL A 647 36.32 -19.99 47.44
N VAL A 648 36.75 -20.55 48.56
CA VAL A 648 36.17 -21.64 49.34
C VAL A 648 35.11 -21.09 50.30
N ARG A 649 34.13 -21.97 50.57
CA ARG A 649 33.22 -22.09 51.73
C ARG A 649 33.41 -21.10 52.89
N ASP A 650 32.31 -20.54 53.37
CA ASP A 650 31.52 -21.12 54.47
C ASP A 650 30.02 -20.91 54.24
#